data_AF-A0A7V8V4T7-F1
#
_entry.id   AF-A0A7V8V4T7-F1
#
_cell.length_a   1.000
_cell.length_b   1.000
_cell.length_c   1.000
_cell.angle_alpha   90.00
_cell.angle_beta   90.00
_cell.angle_gamma   90.00
#
_symmetry.space_group_name_H-M   'P 1'
#
loop_
_entity.id
_entity.type
_entity.pdbx_description
1 polymer ?
#
loop_
_entity_poly.entity_id
_entity_poly.type
_entity_poly.pdbx_seq_one_letter_code
_entity_poly.pdbx_strand_id
1 'polypeptide(L)'
;MDIHSNRHRREGFAVVIVLALLSVTLALSYSMMRVQSTTSQIQQNMSRQAEARQAAISGISAGVREMYESDWDGIDSILQMDLGSNRSYQVSYQSGDAWLESDDPYYSEKPFRVTVVSTGYAFDSTNPTVRSQYKIRAVVQLVRRKFQSNPSSYAAAAGHSMYSFGTGTNTLEAPNQVHGNTFINGKLDLCEDWQKTNRPFHGLIDEIVIYDRDMGGFELLLIGLVGNLTNSSLASALSTTGIRHWWRFNESDSMATIAADSAGSRNGTYMGGVYPGIDVGGGNKAVYLDGVSGRVELGNMSLPNPYNFTIMAWVMPMTLTGNNEDGRIFSKATHTDSYAHQWMLSTTRSGGNSYPRVRLKTSSNFYEKIPNSGSLSTNSWTLLTLTFNSSSDQMKLYVNGSLRDSWTAHGIPQSSTDILAWIGDNPPGSARSRYLEATRSLADAGLGDYRPLGGDVTLSSDRNDLSTALSVSRQLGCNLNHQSTSANSISSSTISGSTYRLYPGGKEYTIPQVSSTVHYQTLEPDIDTNPLGIFRCTGTVSIANQATIRGTLIAQTSGSDIRVNGNEVNITGVNLPALDGDSTLYQLPALVAADDIQASYDVNATIQGAIAALGDLEIENLYDDSTFELTGQAYVDEFKLHARSDWASVAAYSSHFLTNFTNNMGHANTSANFASWLNDTSSAKFENNVKIDLPETPPTYQWLDLSQPVYQKGDSDTGLVWELVRWKDDGGI
;
A
#
# COMPACT_ATOMS: atom_id res chain seq x y z
N MET A 1 8.35 56.12 135.92
CA MET A 1 9.03 56.64 134.72
C MET A 1 9.72 55.47 134.05
N ASP A 2 9.54 55.40 132.73
CA ASP A 2 10.26 54.63 131.71
C ASP A 2 10.03 53.13 131.45
N ILE A 3 9.85 52.92 130.14
CA ILE A 3 9.53 51.74 129.31
C ILE A 3 10.79 50.89 129.11
N HIS A 4 10.69 49.57 128.90
CA HIS A 4 11.55 48.80 127.96
C HIS A 4 11.02 47.38 127.62
N SER A 5 11.24 46.99 126.36
CA SER A 5 10.80 45.77 125.65
C SER A 5 11.72 44.56 125.80
N ASN A 6 11.21 43.33 125.54
CA ASN A 6 11.86 42.13 124.91
C ASN A 6 11.11 40.84 125.31
N ARG A 7 11.06 39.69 124.62
CA ARG A 7 11.36 39.19 123.25
C ARG A 7 10.79 37.75 123.24
N HIS A 8 9.95 37.36 122.29
CA HIS A 8 9.43 35.97 122.20
C HIS A 8 10.43 35.02 121.51
N ARG A 9 10.72 33.86 122.14
CA ARG A 9 11.49 32.75 121.57
C ARG A 9 10.65 31.99 120.51
N ARG A 10 11.24 31.72 119.32
CA ARG A 10 10.68 30.92 118.21
C ARG A 10 11.61 29.73 117.93
N GLU A 11 11.25 28.52 118.37
CA GLU A 11 12.06 27.31 118.12
C GLU A 11 11.37 26.25 117.21
N GLY A 12 10.12 26.46 116.77
CA GLY A 12 9.46 25.58 115.77
C GLY A 12 9.47 26.09 114.32
N PHE A 13 9.82 27.36 114.10
CA PHE A 13 9.72 28.02 112.79
C PHE A 13 10.86 27.63 111.83
N ALA A 14 12.03 27.27 112.37
CA ALA A 14 13.19 26.86 111.57
C ALA A 14 12.96 25.50 110.87
N VAL A 15 12.31 24.53 111.53
CA VAL A 15 12.03 23.20 110.95
C VAL A 15 10.99 23.28 109.83
N VAL A 16 9.97 24.12 109.98
CA VAL A 16 8.95 24.36 108.93
C VAL A 16 9.55 25.09 107.73
N ILE A 17 10.45 26.05 107.94
CA ILE A 17 11.21 26.71 106.85
C ILE A 17 12.10 25.72 106.12
N VAL A 18 12.80 24.84 106.84
CA VAL A 18 13.68 23.82 106.22
C VAL A 18 12.88 22.78 105.43
N LEU A 19 11.74 22.31 105.93
CA LEU A 19 10.85 21.41 105.19
C LEU A 19 10.18 22.07 103.99
N ALA A 20 9.82 23.36 104.09
CA ALA A 20 9.32 24.14 102.95
C ALA A 20 10.42 24.39 101.90
N LEU A 21 11.66 24.67 102.32
CA LEU A 21 12.81 24.78 101.42
C LEU A 21 13.14 23.45 100.76
N LEU A 22 13.05 22.32 101.48
CA LEU A 22 13.21 20.97 100.93
C LEU A 22 12.13 20.60 99.93
N SER A 23 10.86 20.95 100.19
CA SER A 23 9.77 20.67 99.25
C SER A 23 9.86 21.53 97.98
N VAL A 24 10.24 22.81 98.10
CA VAL A 24 10.49 23.68 96.94
C VAL A 24 11.70 23.20 96.13
N THR A 25 12.80 22.79 96.79
CA THR A 25 13.98 22.27 96.09
C THR A 25 13.72 20.92 95.41
N LEU A 26 12.94 20.02 96.03
CA LEU A 26 12.49 18.77 95.40
C LEU A 26 11.56 19.04 94.21
N ALA A 27 10.61 19.98 94.33
CA ALA A 27 9.70 20.35 93.25
C ALA A 27 10.44 20.97 92.05
N LEU A 28 11.41 21.85 92.30
CA LEU A 28 12.27 22.43 91.27
C LEU A 28 13.16 21.37 90.61
N SER A 29 13.75 20.47 91.39
CA SER A 29 14.58 19.36 90.86
C SER A 29 13.76 18.41 89.99
N TYR A 30 12.55 18.06 90.42
CA TYR A 30 11.63 17.23 89.64
C TYR A 30 11.16 17.92 88.36
N SER A 31 10.84 19.22 88.43
CA SER A 31 10.47 20.04 87.27
C SER A 31 11.62 20.10 86.25
N MET A 32 12.86 20.33 86.73
CA MET A 32 14.06 20.41 85.89
C MET A 32 14.41 19.05 85.26
N MET A 33 14.30 17.96 86.02
CA MET A 33 14.49 16.60 85.50
C MET A 33 13.44 16.24 84.44
N ARG A 34 12.18 16.67 84.64
CA ARG A 34 11.11 16.48 83.65
C ARG A 34 11.37 17.30 82.39
N VAL A 35 11.78 18.57 82.50
CA VAL A 35 12.12 19.42 81.35
C VAL A 35 13.31 18.86 80.58
N GLN A 36 14.36 18.40 81.27
CA GLN A 36 15.52 17.75 80.63
C GLN A 36 15.11 16.45 79.93
N SER A 37 14.29 15.61 80.57
CA SER A 37 13.77 14.38 79.97
C SER A 37 12.93 14.68 78.71
N THR A 38 12.01 15.65 78.77
CA THR A 38 11.22 16.06 77.61
C THR A 38 12.09 16.67 76.51
N THR A 39 13.08 17.49 76.85
CA THR A 39 14.01 18.09 75.86
C THR A 39 14.86 17.01 75.18
N SER A 40 15.37 16.05 75.95
CA SER A 40 16.11 14.89 75.42
C SER A 40 15.25 14.03 74.50
N GLN A 41 13.98 13.80 74.86
CA GLN A 41 13.04 13.07 74.00
C GLN A 41 12.72 13.84 72.71
N ILE A 42 12.54 15.16 72.77
CA ILE A 42 12.35 16.01 71.60
C ILE A 42 13.57 15.94 70.69
N GLN A 43 14.78 16.09 71.23
CA GLN A 43 16.03 15.98 70.46
C GLN A 43 16.19 14.61 69.80
N GLN A 44 15.91 13.52 70.52
CA GLN A 44 15.95 12.16 69.98
C GLN A 44 14.91 11.96 68.87
N ASN A 45 13.70 12.49 69.03
CA ASN A 45 12.66 12.44 68.00
C ASN A 45 13.03 13.26 66.77
N MET A 46 13.60 14.45 66.96
CA MET A 46 14.11 15.29 65.87
C MET A 46 15.26 14.60 65.12
N SER A 47 16.20 13.96 65.84
CA SER A 47 17.29 13.18 65.24
C SER A 47 16.75 12.02 64.42
N ARG A 48 15.84 11.21 64.98
CA ARG A 48 15.20 10.10 64.27
C ARG A 48 14.43 10.56 63.03
N GLN A 49 13.74 11.71 63.10
CA GLN A 49 13.05 12.26 61.94
C GLN A 49 14.04 12.68 60.84
N ALA A 50 15.18 13.29 61.20
CA ALA A 50 16.24 13.64 60.24
C ALA A 50 16.90 12.38 59.63
N GLU A 51 17.12 11.34 60.43
CA GLU A 51 17.65 10.05 59.97
C GLU A 51 16.68 9.34 59.03
N ALA A 52 15.37 9.32 59.36
CA ALA A 52 14.34 8.77 58.48
C ALA A 52 14.27 9.53 57.15
N ARG A 53 14.43 10.86 57.17
CA ARG A 53 14.53 11.68 55.95
C ARG A 53 15.78 11.32 55.13
N GLN A 54 16.94 11.18 55.74
CA GLN A 54 18.17 10.79 55.04
C GLN A 54 18.05 9.38 54.44
N ALA A 55 17.43 8.45 55.15
CA ALA A 55 17.13 7.12 54.64
C ALA A 55 16.18 7.18 53.43
N ALA A 56 15.15 8.02 53.47
CA ALA A 56 14.24 8.24 52.34
C ALA A 56 14.96 8.82 51.11
N ILE A 57 15.87 9.80 51.29
CA ILE A 57 16.69 10.39 50.21
C ILE A 57 17.64 9.35 49.59
N SER A 58 18.20 8.47 50.43
CA SER A 58 19.05 7.37 49.95
C SER A 58 18.21 6.37 49.15
N GLY A 59 17.02 6.03 49.66
CA GLY A 59 16.10 5.11 49.01
C GLY A 59 15.62 5.62 47.65
N ILE A 60 15.20 6.88 47.53
CA ILE A 60 14.72 7.42 46.25
C ILE A 60 15.86 7.47 45.21
N SER A 61 17.09 7.77 45.62
CA SER A 61 18.26 7.74 44.73
C SER A 61 18.57 6.31 44.27
N ALA A 62 18.50 5.34 45.17
CA ALA A 62 18.69 3.93 44.86
C ALA A 62 17.58 3.40 43.94
N GLY A 63 16.32 3.77 44.21
CA GLY A 63 15.18 3.31 43.42
C GLY A 63 15.15 3.91 42.02
N VAL A 64 15.42 5.22 41.87
CA VAL A 64 15.56 5.81 40.53
C VAL A 64 16.72 5.15 39.78
N ARG A 65 17.85 4.87 40.45
CA ARG A 65 18.98 4.16 39.82
C ARG A 65 18.62 2.75 39.37
N GLU A 66 17.88 2.00 40.17
CA GLU A 66 17.43 0.64 39.82
C GLU A 66 16.62 0.64 38.52
N MET A 67 15.79 1.67 38.28
CA MET A 67 15.02 1.79 37.02
C MET A 67 15.88 1.97 35.76
N TYR A 68 17.17 2.31 35.90
CA TYR A 68 18.15 2.36 34.80
C TYR A 68 18.89 1.04 34.57
N GLU A 69 18.68 0.05 35.44
CA GLU A 69 19.28 -1.28 35.32
C GLU A 69 18.38 -2.17 34.44
N SER A 70 18.97 -3.20 33.83
CA SER A 70 18.26 -4.06 32.86
C SER A 70 17.26 -5.02 33.53
N ASP A 71 17.41 -5.23 34.83
CA ASP A 71 16.72 -6.21 35.68
C ASP A 71 15.75 -5.55 36.67
N TRP A 72 15.35 -4.30 36.44
CA TRP A 72 14.30 -3.66 37.22
C TRP A 72 12.99 -4.48 37.14
N ASP A 73 12.51 -4.94 38.30
CA ASP A 73 11.30 -5.76 38.44
C ASP A 73 10.00 -5.02 38.04
N GLY A 74 10.05 -3.69 37.89
CA GLY A 74 8.97 -2.90 37.32
C GLY A 74 8.02 -2.25 38.32
N ILE A 75 6.86 -1.82 37.83
CA ILE A 75 5.74 -1.30 38.62
C ILE A 75 5.26 -2.35 39.63
N ASP A 76 4.80 -1.90 40.80
CA ASP A 76 4.35 -2.71 41.93
C ASP A 76 5.45 -3.54 42.63
N SER A 77 6.68 -3.53 42.11
CA SER A 77 7.85 -4.06 42.82
C SER A 77 8.26 -3.17 44.01
N ILE A 78 9.01 -3.76 44.93
CA ILE A 78 9.50 -3.09 46.14
C ILE A 78 11.00 -3.31 46.27
N LEU A 79 11.75 -2.20 46.38
CA LEU A 79 13.16 -2.22 46.75
C LEU A 79 13.29 -1.89 48.24
N GLN A 80 13.92 -2.77 49.00
CA GLN A 80 14.16 -2.55 50.43
C GLN A 80 15.63 -2.75 50.76
N MET A 81 16.18 -1.86 51.59
CA MET A 81 17.55 -2.00 52.08
C MET A 81 17.73 -1.43 53.48
N ASP A 82 18.58 -2.10 54.26
CA ASP A 82 19.01 -1.66 55.58
C ASP A 82 20.28 -0.81 55.47
N LEU A 83 20.25 0.38 56.09
CA LEU A 83 21.34 1.36 56.14
C LEU A 83 22.08 1.30 57.50
N GLY A 84 22.32 0.07 57.96
CA GLY A 84 22.88 -0.26 59.27
C GLY A 84 21.84 -0.89 60.21
N SER A 85 22.08 -0.84 61.52
CA SER A 85 21.24 -1.55 62.51
C SER A 85 19.89 -0.88 62.81
N ASN A 86 19.77 0.43 62.58
CA ASN A 86 18.63 1.24 63.06
C ASN A 86 17.97 2.09 61.96
N ARG A 87 18.35 1.91 60.69
CA ARG A 87 17.81 2.70 59.58
C ARG A 87 17.57 1.80 58.40
N SER A 88 16.48 2.01 57.69
CA SER A 88 16.19 1.31 56.45
C SER A 88 15.35 2.20 55.53
N TYR A 89 15.23 1.82 54.27
CA TYR A 89 14.26 2.42 53.37
C TYR A 89 13.49 1.34 52.62
N GLN A 90 12.31 1.72 52.15
CA GLN A 90 11.50 0.94 51.23
C GLN A 90 11.05 1.85 50.10
N VAL A 91 11.34 1.47 48.86
CA VAL A 91 10.87 2.13 47.65
C VAL A 91 9.78 1.29 47.01
N SER A 92 8.73 1.95 46.53
CA SER A 92 7.68 1.33 45.71
C SER A 92 7.49 2.12 44.43
N TYR A 93 7.21 1.42 43.32
CA TYR A 93 6.98 2.01 42.01
C TYR A 93 5.49 1.95 41.65
N GLN A 94 4.90 3.09 41.30
CA GLN A 94 3.49 3.20 40.91
C GLN A 94 3.38 3.77 39.51
N SER A 95 2.57 3.16 38.65
CA SER A 95 2.31 3.69 37.31
C SER A 95 1.55 5.01 37.39
N GLY A 96 1.90 5.94 36.51
CA GLY A 96 1.22 7.22 36.38
C GLY A 96 1.82 8.34 37.22
N ASP A 97 1.16 9.50 37.11
CA ASP A 97 1.40 10.70 37.88
C ASP A 97 0.08 11.11 38.53
N ALA A 98 0.00 10.99 39.86
CA ALA A 98 -1.20 11.32 40.62
C ALA A 98 -1.52 12.83 40.66
N TRP A 99 -0.64 13.66 40.09
CA TRP A 99 -0.85 15.11 40.00
C TRP A 99 -1.27 15.58 38.61
N LEU A 100 -1.40 14.68 37.63
CA LEU A 100 -1.94 14.99 36.32
C LEU A 100 -3.45 14.69 36.29
N GLU A 101 -4.23 15.76 36.19
CA GLU A 101 -5.67 15.70 35.93
C GLU A 101 -5.95 15.81 34.43
N SER A 102 -7.16 15.46 34.00
CA SER A 102 -7.53 15.34 32.58
C SER A 102 -7.40 16.64 31.76
N ASP A 103 -7.34 17.80 32.42
CA ASP A 103 -7.17 19.12 31.80
C ASP A 103 -5.70 19.57 31.69
N ASP A 104 -4.75 18.80 32.25
CA ASP A 104 -3.33 19.12 32.18
C ASP A 104 -2.77 18.88 30.75
N PRO A 105 -1.99 19.81 30.17
CA PRO A 105 -1.37 19.64 28.85
C PRO A 105 -0.50 18.38 28.71
N TYR A 106 0.00 17.83 29.81
CA TYR A 106 0.83 16.63 29.85
C TYR A 106 0.03 15.38 30.25
N TYR A 107 -1.30 15.43 30.31
CA TYR A 107 -2.13 14.28 30.68
C TYR A 107 -1.87 13.04 29.82
N SER A 108 -1.59 13.23 28.53
CA SER A 108 -1.22 12.15 27.60
C SER A 108 0.10 11.45 27.95
N GLU A 109 0.98 12.09 28.73
CA GLU A 109 2.25 11.51 29.19
C GLU A 109 2.08 10.67 30.47
N LYS A 110 0.93 10.74 31.13
CA LYS A 110 0.63 9.97 32.36
C LYS A 110 0.98 8.48 32.24
N PRO A 111 0.66 7.74 31.16
CA PRO A 111 1.01 6.32 31.02
C PRO A 111 2.52 6.05 30.96
N PHE A 112 3.30 7.07 30.58
CA PHE A 112 4.75 7.02 30.44
C PHE A 112 5.49 7.55 31.68
N ARG A 113 4.75 7.90 32.74
CA ARG A 113 5.30 8.35 34.02
C ARG A 113 5.23 7.27 35.09
N VAL A 114 6.19 7.31 36.00
CA VAL A 114 6.26 6.45 37.18
C VAL A 114 6.42 7.32 38.41
N THR A 115 5.52 7.13 39.38
CA THR A 115 5.62 7.70 40.70
C THR A 115 6.43 6.77 41.60
N VAL A 116 7.66 7.18 41.91
CA VAL A 116 8.58 6.49 42.81
C VAL A 116 8.37 7.02 44.22
N VAL A 117 8.02 6.13 45.15
CA VAL A 117 7.74 6.50 46.55
C VAL A 117 8.76 5.84 47.45
N SER A 118 9.64 6.64 48.06
CA SER A 118 10.61 6.17 49.05
C SER A 118 10.13 6.49 50.46
N THR A 119 10.00 5.47 51.30
CA THR A 119 9.70 5.60 52.73
C THR A 119 10.94 5.20 53.53
N GLY A 120 11.57 6.17 54.19
CA GLY A 120 12.70 5.94 55.10
C GLY A 120 12.23 5.70 56.53
N TYR A 121 12.88 4.79 57.23
CA TYR A 121 12.62 4.41 58.61
C TYR A 121 13.85 4.64 59.48
N ALA A 122 13.65 5.18 60.67
CA ALA A 122 14.65 5.24 61.73
C ALA A 122 14.07 4.65 63.02
N PHE A 123 14.78 3.68 63.60
CA PHE A 123 14.34 2.90 64.75
C PHE A 123 15.11 3.33 66.01
N ASP A 124 14.44 3.29 67.16
CA ASP A 124 15.13 3.44 68.44
C ASP A 124 16.00 2.21 68.73
N SER A 125 17.26 2.46 69.12
CA SER A 125 18.27 1.41 69.36
C SER A 125 17.92 0.46 70.51
N THR A 126 17.07 0.89 71.44
CA THR A 126 16.69 0.14 72.63
C THR A 126 15.28 -0.43 72.55
N ASN A 127 14.40 0.17 71.75
CA ASN A 127 13.06 -0.35 71.49
C ASN A 127 12.67 -0.18 70.00
N PRO A 128 12.87 -1.20 69.16
CA PRO A 128 12.56 -1.14 67.73
C PRO A 128 11.08 -0.85 67.39
N THR A 129 10.17 -0.95 68.36
CA THR A 129 8.76 -0.58 68.16
C THR A 129 8.55 0.95 68.07
N VAL A 130 9.51 1.74 68.56
CA VAL A 130 9.52 3.20 68.41
C VAL A 130 10.27 3.54 67.12
N ARG A 131 9.54 4.05 66.12
CA ARG A 131 10.10 4.42 64.82
C ARG A 131 9.62 5.79 64.34
N SER A 132 10.48 6.48 63.60
CA SER A 132 10.12 7.62 62.77
C SER A 132 10.09 7.19 61.31
N GLN A 133 9.15 7.74 60.53
CA GLN A 133 9.04 7.50 59.09
C GLN A 133 9.02 8.82 58.33
N TYR A 134 9.62 8.84 57.14
CA TYR A 134 9.60 9.99 56.24
C TYR A 134 9.38 9.49 54.81
N LYS A 135 8.50 10.16 54.05
CA LYS A 135 8.16 9.76 52.69
C LYS A 135 8.58 10.84 51.69
N ILE A 136 9.17 10.40 50.59
CA ILE A 136 9.53 11.22 49.43
C ILE A 136 8.85 10.62 48.21
N ARG A 137 8.31 11.49 47.37
CA ARG A 137 7.73 11.10 46.08
C ARG A 137 8.50 11.80 44.95
N ALA A 138 8.97 11.03 43.99
CA ALA A 138 9.51 11.53 42.73
C ALA A 138 8.65 11.00 41.58
N VAL A 139 8.41 11.84 40.57
CA VAL A 139 7.80 11.41 39.31
C VAL A 139 8.86 11.48 38.23
N VAL A 140 9.09 10.35 37.58
CA VAL A 140 9.98 10.23 36.43
C VAL A 140 9.19 9.92 35.18
N GLN A 141 9.67 10.38 34.03
CA GLN A 141 9.07 10.16 32.71
C GLN A 141 10.01 9.33 31.84
N LEU A 142 9.46 8.36 31.12
CA LEU A 142 10.23 7.55 30.18
C LEU A 142 10.77 8.43 29.05
N VAL A 143 12.08 8.39 28.87
CA VAL A 143 12.73 8.89 27.65
C VAL A 143 12.66 7.78 26.62
N ARG A 144 11.82 7.96 25.60
CA ARG A 144 11.51 6.97 24.58
C ARG A 144 12.67 6.83 23.60
N ARG A 145 13.52 5.81 23.77
CA ARG A 145 14.75 5.65 22.96
C ARG A 145 14.58 4.78 21.72
N LYS A 146 13.67 3.81 21.76
CA LYS A 146 13.51 2.80 20.72
C LYS A 146 12.12 2.18 20.77
N PHE A 147 11.57 1.80 19.62
CA PHE A 147 10.40 0.92 19.52
C PHE A 147 10.80 -0.56 19.45
N GLN A 148 9.86 -1.45 19.74
CA GLN A 148 9.99 -2.84 19.32
C GLN A 148 10.26 -2.95 17.81
N SER A 149 11.01 -3.96 17.41
CA SER A 149 11.28 -4.17 15.98
C SER A 149 10.02 -4.65 15.28
N ASN A 150 9.68 -4.06 14.12
CA ASN A 150 8.64 -4.59 13.27
C ASN A 150 8.99 -6.04 12.86
N PRO A 151 8.03 -6.97 12.83
CA PRO A 151 8.22 -8.27 12.21
C PRO A 151 8.74 -8.11 10.77
N SER A 152 9.71 -8.94 10.37
CA SER A 152 10.47 -8.74 9.12
C SER A 152 9.59 -8.66 7.86
N SER A 153 8.48 -9.40 7.81
CA SER A 153 7.57 -9.38 6.66
C SER A 153 6.80 -8.05 6.55
N TYR A 154 6.43 -7.42 7.67
CA TYR A 154 5.81 -6.08 7.65
C TYR A 154 6.80 -4.99 7.24
N ALA A 155 8.08 -5.14 7.59
CA ALA A 155 9.11 -4.19 7.20
C ALA A 155 9.29 -4.14 5.67
N ALA A 156 9.09 -5.26 4.96
CA ALA A 156 9.14 -5.31 3.50
C ALA A 156 8.02 -4.53 2.81
N ALA A 157 6.88 -4.40 3.49
CA ALA A 157 5.72 -3.68 2.97
C ALA A 157 5.78 -2.16 3.20
N ALA A 158 6.75 -1.67 3.97
CA ALA A 158 6.91 -0.26 4.25
C ALA A 158 6.94 0.58 2.96
N GLY A 159 6.15 1.65 2.93
CA GLY A 159 6.07 2.57 1.79
C GLY A 159 5.23 2.08 0.61
N HIS A 160 4.59 0.92 0.70
CA HIS A 160 3.60 0.47 -0.28
C HIS A 160 2.19 0.88 0.13
N SER A 161 1.36 1.33 -0.81
CA SER A 161 -0.08 1.46 -0.59
C SER A 161 -0.75 0.09 -0.54
N MET A 162 -0.29 -0.84 -1.38
CA MET A 162 -0.75 -2.21 -1.45
C MET A 162 0.42 -3.18 -1.54
N TYR A 163 0.47 -4.14 -0.61
CA TYR A 163 1.46 -5.21 -0.58
C TYR A 163 0.75 -6.57 -0.48
N SER A 164 0.62 -7.26 -1.62
CA SER A 164 0.14 -8.64 -1.69
C SER A 164 1.32 -9.61 -1.55
N PHE A 165 1.38 -10.34 -0.43
CA PHE A 165 2.42 -11.34 -0.19
C PHE A 165 2.07 -12.71 -0.77
N GLY A 166 0.79 -12.97 -1.04
CA GLY A 166 0.26 -14.23 -1.54
C GLY A 166 0.69 -14.61 -2.93
N THR A 167 0.36 -15.84 -3.33
CA THR A 167 0.69 -16.37 -4.66
C THR A 167 -0.53 -16.68 -5.53
N GLY A 168 -1.76 -16.52 -5.00
CA GLY A 168 -2.97 -16.69 -5.80
C GLY A 168 -3.29 -15.46 -6.63
N THR A 169 -4.58 -15.14 -6.77
CA THR A 169 -5.03 -14.21 -7.82
C THR A 169 -5.54 -12.91 -7.20
N ASN A 170 -4.85 -11.83 -7.54
CA ASN A 170 -5.24 -10.48 -7.19
C ASN A 170 -6.15 -9.91 -8.28
N THR A 171 -7.38 -9.56 -7.92
CA THR A 171 -8.39 -9.04 -8.85
C THR A 171 -8.57 -7.55 -8.64
N LEU A 172 -8.49 -6.79 -9.72
CA LEU A 172 -8.71 -5.34 -9.72
C LEU A 172 -9.59 -4.92 -10.88
N GLU A 173 -10.88 -4.77 -10.59
CA GLU A 173 -11.85 -4.33 -11.57
C GLU A 173 -12.05 -2.81 -11.56
N ALA A 174 -12.36 -2.26 -12.73
CA ALA A 174 -12.72 -0.86 -12.86
C ALA A 174 -14.06 -0.58 -12.13
N PRO A 175 -14.21 0.57 -11.46
CA PRO A 175 -13.36 1.77 -11.51
C PRO A 175 -12.43 1.90 -10.27
N ASN A 176 -12.18 0.80 -9.57
CA ASN A 176 -11.43 0.81 -8.30
C ASN A 176 -9.98 1.23 -8.53
N GLN A 177 -9.39 1.90 -7.55
CA GLN A 177 -8.08 2.54 -7.68
C GLN A 177 -7.14 2.12 -6.57
N VAL A 178 -5.96 1.66 -6.97
CA VAL A 178 -4.82 1.42 -6.10
C VAL A 178 -3.66 2.26 -6.60
N HIS A 179 -3.36 3.33 -5.89
CA HIS A 179 -2.34 4.32 -6.28
C HIS A 179 -1.17 4.31 -5.30
N GLY A 180 0.01 4.66 -5.79
CA GLY A 180 1.26 4.60 -5.03
C GLY A 180 2.02 3.29 -5.26
N ASN A 181 3.04 3.05 -4.44
CA ASN A 181 3.89 1.88 -4.63
C ASN A 181 3.12 0.59 -4.34
N THR A 182 3.05 -0.28 -5.33
CA THR A 182 2.24 -1.51 -5.27
C THR A 182 3.11 -2.73 -5.51
N PHE A 183 3.03 -3.72 -4.64
CA PHE A 183 3.74 -4.99 -4.77
C PHE A 183 2.74 -6.14 -4.91
N ILE A 184 2.87 -6.90 -6.01
CA ILE A 184 1.95 -7.99 -6.37
C ILE A 184 2.78 -9.25 -6.62
N ASN A 185 2.78 -10.15 -5.63
CA ASN A 185 3.49 -11.42 -5.72
C ASN A 185 2.69 -12.50 -6.48
N GLY A 186 1.36 -12.43 -6.41
CA GLY A 186 0.45 -13.34 -7.11
C GLY A 186 0.21 -12.99 -8.59
N LYS A 187 -0.73 -13.72 -9.21
CA LYS A 187 -1.29 -13.37 -10.52
C LYS A 187 -2.13 -12.09 -10.39
N LEU A 188 -2.09 -11.22 -11.40
CA LEU A 188 -2.93 -10.03 -11.50
C LEU A 188 -4.00 -10.22 -12.59
N ASP A 189 -5.25 -10.17 -12.16
CA ASP A 189 -6.45 -10.08 -13.00
C ASP A 189 -6.93 -8.63 -13.00
N LEU A 190 -6.48 -7.88 -14.01
CA LEU A 190 -6.75 -6.45 -14.17
C LEU A 190 -7.92 -6.21 -15.13
N CYS A 191 -9.04 -5.69 -14.64
CA CYS A 191 -10.22 -5.35 -15.43
C CYS A 191 -10.69 -6.51 -16.31
N GLU A 192 -10.75 -7.71 -15.74
CA GLU A 192 -10.96 -8.94 -16.48
C GLU A 192 -12.44 -9.20 -16.83
N ASP A 193 -13.37 -8.46 -16.23
CA ASP A 193 -14.80 -8.48 -16.56
C ASP A 193 -15.13 -7.79 -17.89
N TRP A 194 -14.24 -6.91 -18.35
CA TRP A 194 -14.40 -6.19 -19.60
C TRP A 194 -14.10 -7.09 -20.80
N GLN A 195 -14.76 -6.83 -21.94
CA GLN A 195 -14.40 -7.49 -23.19
C GLN A 195 -12.92 -7.24 -23.50
N LYS A 196 -12.11 -8.32 -23.58
CA LYS A 196 -10.65 -8.27 -23.76
C LYS A 196 -10.19 -8.29 -25.20
N THR A 197 -11.01 -8.76 -26.14
CA THR A 197 -10.51 -9.06 -27.48
C THR A 197 -11.44 -8.69 -28.60
N ASN A 198 -10.86 -8.16 -29.67
CA ASN A 198 -11.54 -7.89 -30.95
C ASN A 198 -10.52 -8.00 -32.10
N ARG A 199 -9.76 -9.10 -32.04
CA ARG A 199 -8.90 -9.63 -33.12
C ARG A 199 -7.59 -8.86 -33.40
N PRO A 200 -6.84 -8.38 -32.38
CA PRO A 200 -5.45 -7.94 -32.58
C PRO A 200 -4.56 -9.13 -32.93
N PHE A 201 -3.43 -8.86 -33.60
CA PHE A 201 -2.43 -9.87 -33.94
C PHE A 201 -1.60 -10.26 -32.72
N HIS A 202 -1.44 -11.56 -32.48
CA HIS A 202 -0.58 -12.11 -31.45
C HIS A 202 0.65 -12.75 -32.10
N GLY A 203 1.84 -12.19 -31.86
CA GLY A 203 3.09 -12.75 -32.34
C GLY A 203 4.15 -11.70 -32.67
N LEU A 204 5.14 -12.12 -33.45
CA LEU A 204 6.25 -11.25 -33.87
C LEU A 204 6.01 -10.71 -35.28
N ILE A 205 6.42 -9.46 -35.49
CA ILE A 205 6.57 -8.85 -36.81
C ILE A 205 8.00 -8.34 -36.92
N ASP A 206 8.68 -8.77 -37.97
CA ASP A 206 10.06 -8.36 -38.24
C ASP A 206 10.08 -7.12 -39.11
N GLU A 207 9.49 -7.19 -40.31
CA GLU A 207 9.44 -6.01 -41.18
C GLU A 207 8.09 -5.87 -41.88
N ILE A 208 7.68 -4.61 -42.09
CA ILE A 208 6.60 -4.22 -43.00
C ILE A 208 7.13 -3.23 -44.01
N VAL A 209 6.96 -3.57 -45.29
CA VAL A 209 7.48 -2.79 -46.43
C VAL A 209 6.35 -2.46 -47.38
N ILE A 210 6.31 -1.22 -47.85
CA ILE A 210 5.38 -0.76 -48.88
C ILE A 210 6.17 -0.23 -50.06
N TYR A 211 5.86 -0.71 -51.25
CA TYR A 211 6.44 -0.27 -52.52
C TYR A 211 5.42 0.49 -53.37
N ASP A 212 5.92 1.43 -54.18
CA ASP A 212 5.18 2.18 -55.23
C ASP A 212 5.14 1.45 -56.58
N ARG A 213 5.26 0.13 -56.55
CA ARG A 213 5.20 -0.74 -57.72
C ARG A 213 4.65 -2.12 -57.36
N ASP A 214 4.17 -2.82 -58.37
CA ASP A 214 3.87 -4.25 -58.27
C ASP A 214 5.17 -5.05 -58.45
N MET A 215 5.48 -5.88 -57.47
CA MET A 215 6.65 -6.77 -57.54
C MET A 215 6.34 -8.05 -58.32
N GLY A 216 7.33 -8.54 -59.06
CA GLY A 216 7.19 -9.77 -59.84
C GLY A 216 7.31 -11.02 -58.98
N GLY A 217 6.65 -12.12 -59.37
CA GLY A 217 6.69 -13.37 -58.60
C GLY A 217 8.10 -13.96 -58.40
N PHE A 218 9.00 -13.79 -59.37
CA PHE A 218 10.39 -14.26 -59.23
C PHE A 218 11.17 -13.47 -58.17
N GLU A 219 10.96 -12.15 -58.13
CA GLU A 219 11.56 -11.27 -57.12
C GLU A 219 11.09 -11.64 -55.71
N LEU A 220 9.77 -11.87 -55.55
CA LEU A 220 9.19 -12.28 -54.28
C LEU A 220 9.65 -13.68 -53.84
N LEU A 221 9.85 -14.60 -54.79
CA LEU A 221 10.41 -15.92 -54.50
C LEU A 221 11.85 -15.82 -53.97
N LEU A 222 12.69 -14.97 -54.57
CA LEU A 222 14.05 -14.76 -54.09
C LEU A 222 14.06 -14.19 -52.67
N ILE A 223 13.22 -13.19 -52.37
CA ILE A 223 13.12 -12.64 -51.02
C ILE A 223 12.64 -13.70 -50.02
N GLY A 224 11.65 -14.51 -50.40
CA GLY A 224 11.18 -15.63 -49.57
C GLY A 224 12.27 -16.67 -49.29
N LEU A 225 13.14 -16.96 -50.26
CA LEU A 225 14.27 -17.89 -50.10
C LEU A 225 15.41 -17.34 -49.25
N VAL A 226 15.65 -16.02 -49.28
CA VAL A 226 16.62 -15.35 -48.40
C VAL A 226 16.21 -15.48 -46.94
N GLY A 227 14.89 -15.42 -46.66
CA GLY A 227 14.38 -15.45 -45.31
C GLY A 227 14.70 -14.18 -44.52
N ASN A 228 14.49 -14.23 -43.21
CA ASN A 228 14.56 -13.06 -42.34
C ASN A 228 15.49 -13.22 -41.13
N LEU A 229 16.34 -14.24 -41.15
CA LEU A 229 17.26 -14.57 -40.05
C LEU A 229 18.55 -13.76 -40.03
N THR A 230 18.86 -12.98 -41.08
CA THR A 230 20.02 -12.07 -41.07
C THR A 230 19.64 -10.71 -41.60
N ASN A 231 19.98 -9.69 -40.82
CA ASN A 231 19.63 -8.29 -41.10
C ASN A 231 20.21 -7.83 -42.45
N SER A 232 21.49 -8.15 -42.70
CA SER A 232 22.17 -7.73 -43.92
C SER A 232 21.62 -8.39 -45.18
N SER A 233 21.27 -9.69 -45.13
CA SER A 233 20.74 -10.40 -46.31
C SER A 233 19.33 -9.91 -46.64
N LEU A 234 18.49 -9.76 -45.62
CA LEU A 234 17.11 -9.28 -45.78
C LEU A 234 17.11 -7.84 -46.31
N ALA A 235 17.88 -6.95 -45.69
CA ALA A 235 18.03 -5.57 -46.15
C ALA A 235 18.49 -5.50 -47.62
N SER A 236 19.48 -6.31 -47.99
CA SER A 236 19.96 -6.37 -49.37
C SER A 236 18.88 -6.88 -50.34
N ALA A 237 18.14 -7.91 -49.96
CA ALA A 237 17.07 -8.48 -50.78
C ALA A 237 15.90 -7.51 -50.97
N LEU A 238 15.60 -6.67 -49.97
CA LEU A 238 14.54 -5.68 -50.02
C LEU A 238 14.98 -4.35 -50.66
N SER A 239 16.29 -4.06 -50.76
CA SER A 239 16.88 -2.80 -51.27
C SER A 239 16.65 -2.50 -52.77
N THR A 240 15.50 -2.90 -53.29
CA THR A 240 15.06 -2.67 -54.66
C THR A 240 14.45 -1.28 -54.82
N THR A 241 14.44 -0.75 -56.04
CA THR A 241 13.87 0.58 -56.30
C THR A 241 12.38 0.60 -56.01
N GLY A 242 11.90 1.70 -55.40
CA GLY A 242 10.47 1.96 -55.23
C GLY A 242 9.91 1.65 -53.84
N ILE A 243 10.73 1.43 -52.81
CA ILE A 243 10.24 1.43 -51.41
C ILE A 243 9.73 2.83 -51.06
N ARG A 244 8.50 2.91 -50.54
CA ARG A 244 7.91 4.13 -49.98
C ARG A 244 8.04 4.20 -48.46
N HIS A 245 7.75 3.10 -47.78
CA HIS A 245 7.79 2.99 -46.32
C HIS A 245 8.38 1.63 -45.92
N TRP A 246 9.19 1.62 -44.87
CA TRP A 246 9.83 0.41 -44.38
C TRP A 246 10.03 0.46 -42.87
N TRP A 247 9.15 -0.21 -42.13
CA TRP A 247 9.31 -0.43 -40.70
C TRP A 247 10.05 -1.74 -40.46
N ARG A 248 11.23 -1.63 -39.83
CA ARG A 248 12.16 -2.75 -39.67
C ARG A 248 12.11 -3.43 -38.31
N PHE A 249 11.44 -2.78 -37.36
CA PHE A 249 11.37 -3.19 -35.96
C PHE A 249 12.71 -3.61 -35.34
N ASN A 250 13.78 -2.91 -35.75
CA ASN A 250 15.16 -3.20 -35.38
C ASN A 250 15.70 -2.32 -34.25
N GLU A 251 14.81 -1.81 -33.41
CA GLU A 251 15.12 -0.99 -32.25
C GLU A 251 15.97 -1.80 -31.24
N SER A 252 16.99 -1.18 -30.68
CA SER A 252 17.87 -1.84 -29.70
C SER A 252 17.30 -1.87 -28.28
N ASP A 253 16.28 -1.04 -28.01
CA ASP A 253 15.71 -0.81 -26.69
C ASP A 253 14.26 -1.32 -26.64
N SER A 254 13.96 -2.20 -25.68
CA SER A 254 12.60 -2.73 -25.45
C SER A 254 11.64 -1.70 -24.85
N MET A 255 12.15 -0.54 -24.42
CA MET A 255 11.35 0.61 -23.97
C MET A 255 11.13 1.66 -25.06
N ALA A 256 11.60 1.42 -26.29
CA ALA A 256 11.36 2.32 -27.42
C ALA A 256 9.86 2.65 -27.58
N THR A 257 9.57 3.90 -27.94
CA THR A 257 8.21 4.42 -28.18
C THR A 257 7.94 4.72 -29.65
N ILE A 258 8.98 4.68 -30.49
CA ILE A 258 8.93 5.02 -31.92
C ILE A 258 9.39 3.82 -32.73
N ALA A 259 8.60 3.43 -33.72
CA ALA A 259 8.98 2.47 -34.77
C ALA A 259 9.51 3.24 -35.98
N ALA A 260 10.80 3.10 -36.31
CA ALA A 260 11.40 3.91 -37.37
C ALA A 260 10.97 3.47 -38.78
N ASP A 261 10.60 4.43 -39.64
CA ASP A 261 10.49 4.22 -41.08
C ASP A 261 11.86 4.44 -41.72
N SER A 262 12.51 3.34 -42.10
CA SER A 262 13.89 3.32 -42.59
C SER A 262 14.04 3.76 -44.05
N ALA A 263 12.93 3.87 -44.80
CA ALA A 263 12.95 4.27 -46.20
C ALA A 263 12.25 5.61 -46.45
N GLY A 264 11.24 5.94 -45.65
CA GLY A 264 10.49 7.18 -45.72
C GLY A 264 10.68 8.07 -44.50
N SER A 265 9.64 8.82 -44.16
CA SER A 265 9.60 9.72 -43.00
C SER A 265 8.43 9.43 -42.08
N ARG A 266 7.74 8.30 -42.25
CA ARG A 266 6.52 7.96 -41.52
C ARG A 266 6.83 7.02 -40.36
N ASN A 267 7.52 7.54 -39.37
CA ASN A 267 7.71 6.81 -38.13
C ASN A 267 6.36 6.45 -37.51
N GLY A 268 6.28 5.25 -36.94
CA GLY A 268 5.14 4.80 -36.15
C GLY A 268 5.35 5.06 -34.66
N THR A 269 4.27 5.03 -33.90
CA THR A 269 4.30 5.09 -32.43
C THR A 269 3.88 3.76 -31.84
N TYR A 270 4.69 3.19 -30.95
CA TYR A 270 4.32 1.98 -30.22
C TYR A 270 3.26 2.28 -29.16
N MET A 271 2.16 1.53 -29.18
CA MET A 271 1.02 1.73 -28.30
C MET A 271 0.52 0.39 -27.76
N GLY A 272 0.03 0.38 -26.52
CA GLY A 272 -0.47 -0.82 -25.87
C GLY A 272 0.61 -1.89 -25.67
N GLY A 273 0.21 -3.15 -25.77
CA GLY A 273 1.04 -4.31 -25.45
C GLY A 273 2.09 -4.66 -26.48
N VAL A 274 3.09 -3.79 -26.62
CA VAL A 274 4.20 -3.93 -27.56
C VAL A 274 5.52 -4.10 -26.83
N TYR A 275 6.32 -5.06 -27.27
CA TYR A 275 7.70 -5.26 -26.83
C TYR A 275 8.66 -5.26 -28.03
N PRO A 276 9.31 -4.13 -28.36
CA PRO A 276 10.26 -4.03 -29.46
C PRO A 276 11.62 -4.64 -29.13
N GLY A 277 12.43 -4.88 -30.16
CA GLY A 277 13.83 -5.24 -30.03
C GLY A 277 14.14 -6.70 -29.72
N ILE A 278 13.16 -7.60 -29.90
CA ILE A 278 13.32 -9.05 -29.76
C ILE A 278 14.37 -9.53 -30.76
N ASP A 279 15.46 -10.14 -30.29
CA ASP A 279 16.49 -10.70 -31.16
C ASP A 279 15.97 -11.96 -31.87
N VAL A 280 16.04 -11.95 -33.21
CA VAL A 280 15.62 -13.09 -34.05
C VAL A 280 16.79 -13.74 -34.78
N GLY A 281 18.03 -13.35 -34.45
CA GLY A 281 19.28 -13.86 -34.99
C GLY A 281 19.89 -12.99 -36.08
N GLY A 282 21.20 -13.19 -36.33
CA GLY A 282 21.93 -12.55 -37.44
C GLY A 282 21.92 -11.01 -37.41
N GLY A 283 21.83 -10.42 -36.22
CA GLY A 283 21.73 -8.97 -36.01
C GLY A 283 20.38 -8.37 -36.44
N ASN A 284 19.36 -9.21 -36.65
CA ASN A 284 18.00 -8.79 -36.94
C ASN A 284 17.14 -8.85 -35.68
N LYS A 285 16.10 -8.02 -35.63
CA LYS A 285 15.18 -7.96 -34.51
C LYS A 285 13.74 -7.82 -34.99
N ALA A 286 12.81 -8.08 -34.09
CA ALA A 286 11.39 -7.97 -34.34
C ALA A 286 10.69 -7.26 -33.20
N VAL A 287 9.44 -6.87 -33.46
CA VAL A 287 8.51 -6.41 -32.44
C VAL A 287 7.56 -7.54 -32.06
N TYR A 288 7.37 -7.75 -30.76
CA TYR A 288 6.31 -8.60 -30.21
C TYR A 288 5.05 -7.79 -29.96
N LEU A 289 3.92 -8.36 -30.39
CA LEU A 289 2.57 -7.85 -30.17
C LEU A 289 1.80 -8.86 -29.34
N ASP A 290 1.26 -8.41 -28.21
CA ASP A 290 0.66 -9.25 -27.16
C ASP A 290 -0.64 -9.98 -27.54
N GLY A 291 -1.28 -9.63 -28.66
CA GLY A 291 -2.58 -10.20 -29.00
C GLY A 291 -3.75 -9.68 -28.17
N VAL A 292 -3.59 -8.57 -27.45
CA VAL A 292 -4.65 -7.92 -26.64
C VAL A 292 -4.79 -6.45 -27.01
N SER A 293 -3.66 -5.74 -27.17
CA SER A 293 -3.64 -4.28 -27.36
C SER A 293 -2.46 -3.75 -28.16
N GLY A 294 -1.42 -4.57 -28.35
CA GLY A 294 -0.18 -4.20 -28.99
C GLY A 294 -0.36 -3.76 -30.43
N ARG A 295 0.10 -2.54 -30.74
CA ARG A 295 0.04 -1.98 -32.08
C ARG A 295 1.11 -0.91 -32.33
N VAL A 296 1.33 -0.64 -33.61
CA VAL A 296 2.11 0.52 -34.06
C VAL A 296 1.17 1.47 -34.79
N GLU A 297 1.01 2.68 -34.28
CA GLU A 297 0.17 3.70 -34.89
C GLU A 297 0.94 4.50 -35.95
N LEU A 298 0.47 4.51 -37.21
CA LEU A 298 1.15 5.18 -38.33
C LEU A 298 0.46 6.48 -38.78
N GLY A 299 -0.49 6.94 -37.96
CA GLY A 299 -1.36 8.06 -38.25
C GLY A 299 -2.24 7.83 -39.48
N ASN A 300 -2.62 8.93 -40.12
CA ASN A 300 -3.31 8.89 -41.39
C ASN A 300 -2.32 8.60 -42.53
N MET A 301 -2.21 7.33 -42.91
CA MET A 301 -1.50 6.90 -44.12
C MET A 301 -2.46 6.35 -45.17
N SER A 302 -2.05 6.42 -46.43
CA SER A 302 -2.75 5.83 -47.56
C SER A 302 -1.82 4.92 -48.33
N LEU A 303 -2.38 3.87 -48.94
CA LEU A 303 -1.63 3.08 -49.93
C LEU A 303 -1.29 3.96 -51.14
N PRO A 304 -0.23 3.63 -51.89
CA PRO A 304 0.09 4.33 -53.13
C PRO A 304 -1.12 4.35 -54.07
N ASN A 305 -1.50 5.53 -54.54
CA ASN A 305 -2.69 5.78 -55.36
C ASN A 305 -2.35 6.86 -56.40
N PRO A 306 -2.76 6.74 -57.69
CA PRO A 306 -3.52 5.64 -58.31
C PRO A 306 -2.63 4.48 -58.80
N TYR A 307 -1.41 4.40 -58.28
CA TYR A 307 -0.34 3.58 -58.82
C TYR A 307 -0.34 2.15 -58.29
N ASN A 308 0.51 1.33 -58.91
CA ASN A 308 0.82 -0.01 -58.45
C ASN A 308 1.40 0.04 -57.03
N PHE A 309 1.15 -1.00 -56.24
CA PHE A 309 1.78 -1.13 -54.92
C PHE A 309 2.09 -2.57 -54.57
N THR A 310 3.02 -2.73 -53.63
CA THR A 310 3.27 -4.01 -52.96
C THR A 310 3.37 -3.80 -51.46
N ILE A 311 2.67 -4.61 -50.67
CA ILE A 311 2.79 -4.67 -49.21
C ILE A 311 3.45 -6.01 -48.85
N MET A 312 4.55 -5.97 -48.11
CA MET A 312 5.24 -7.15 -47.61
C MET A 312 5.25 -7.13 -46.08
N ALA A 313 5.04 -8.28 -45.47
CA ALA A 313 5.15 -8.46 -44.02
C ALA A 313 5.82 -9.80 -43.68
N TRP A 314 6.89 -9.75 -42.90
CA TRP A 314 7.44 -10.94 -42.24
C TRP A 314 6.80 -11.08 -40.86
N VAL A 315 6.04 -12.16 -40.68
CA VAL A 315 5.27 -12.40 -39.46
C VAL A 315 5.51 -13.79 -38.90
N MET A 316 5.47 -13.90 -37.58
CA MET A 316 5.43 -15.17 -36.86
C MET A 316 4.24 -15.13 -35.91
N PRO A 317 3.06 -15.62 -36.34
CA PRO A 317 1.90 -15.71 -35.48
C PRO A 317 2.19 -16.66 -34.31
N MET A 318 1.87 -16.28 -33.08
CA MET A 318 1.98 -17.17 -31.91
C MET A 318 0.64 -17.85 -31.60
N THR A 319 -0.47 -17.18 -31.91
CA THR A 319 -1.83 -17.73 -31.84
C THR A 319 -2.58 -17.44 -33.14
N LEU A 320 -3.30 -18.44 -33.64
CA LEU A 320 -4.12 -18.36 -34.87
C LEU A 320 -5.55 -18.88 -34.65
N THR A 321 -5.98 -18.97 -33.40
CA THR A 321 -7.26 -19.55 -32.95
C THR A 321 -7.92 -18.66 -31.91
N GLY A 322 -9.22 -18.88 -31.67
CA GLY A 322 -9.96 -18.14 -30.65
C GLY A 322 -9.94 -16.65 -30.96
N ASN A 323 -9.58 -15.84 -29.97
CA ASN A 323 -9.67 -14.39 -30.07
C ASN A 323 -8.68 -13.72 -31.04
N ASN A 324 -7.62 -14.43 -31.45
CA ASN A 324 -6.60 -13.93 -32.39
C ASN A 324 -6.67 -14.59 -33.77
N GLU A 325 -7.71 -15.40 -34.06
CA GLU A 325 -7.83 -16.09 -35.35
C GLU A 325 -7.88 -15.11 -36.54
N ASP A 326 -8.41 -13.92 -36.29
CA ASP A 326 -8.59 -12.84 -37.24
C ASP A 326 -7.54 -11.70 -37.08
N GLY A 327 -6.37 -12.03 -36.52
CA GLY A 327 -5.30 -11.11 -36.17
C GLY A 327 -4.93 -10.14 -37.31
N ARG A 328 -5.06 -8.84 -37.04
CA ARG A 328 -4.76 -7.78 -38.02
C ARG A 328 -3.27 -7.47 -38.04
N ILE A 329 -2.61 -7.78 -39.14
CA ILE A 329 -1.18 -7.53 -39.30
C ILE A 329 -0.96 -6.08 -39.70
N PHE A 330 -1.73 -5.59 -40.67
CA PHE A 330 -1.65 -4.23 -41.18
C PHE A 330 -3.02 -3.78 -41.66
N SER A 331 -3.60 -2.75 -41.06
CA SER A 331 -5.01 -2.42 -41.25
C SER A 331 -5.30 -0.93 -41.21
N LYS A 332 -6.28 -0.48 -42.02
CA LYS A 332 -6.92 0.84 -41.97
C LYS A 332 -8.44 0.65 -41.91
N ALA A 333 -9.05 0.92 -40.76
CA ALA A 333 -10.47 0.69 -40.55
C ALA A 333 -11.08 1.62 -39.48
N THR A 334 -12.39 1.83 -39.54
CA THR A 334 -13.14 2.51 -38.46
C THR A 334 -13.73 1.53 -37.44
N HIS A 335 -14.03 0.30 -37.87
CA HIS A 335 -14.66 -0.75 -37.08
C HIS A 335 -14.11 -2.12 -37.50
N THR A 336 -14.50 -3.17 -36.78
CA THR A 336 -14.01 -4.53 -37.01
C THR A 336 -14.82 -5.32 -38.04
N ASP A 337 -15.96 -4.78 -38.48
CA ASP A 337 -16.77 -5.29 -39.58
C ASP A 337 -16.04 -5.21 -40.93
N SER A 338 -16.32 -6.16 -41.84
CA SER A 338 -15.69 -6.24 -43.15
C SER A 338 -15.71 -4.91 -43.91
N TYR A 339 -16.90 -4.32 -44.09
CA TYR A 339 -17.08 -3.09 -44.87
C TYR A 339 -16.50 -1.82 -44.23
N ALA A 340 -16.13 -1.86 -42.95
CA ALA A 340 -15.50 -0.74 -42.26
C ALA A 340 -14.00 -0.61 -42.58
N HIS A 341 -13.40 -1.63 -43.20
CA HIS A 341 -11.99 -1.61 -43.61
C HIS A 341 -11.86 -0.87 -44.95
N GLN A 342 -10.91 0.07 -45.01
CA GLN A 342 -10.41 0.59 -46.28
C GLN A 342 -9.45 -0.41 -46.92
N TRP A 343 -8.58 -1.00 -46.11
CA TRP A 343 -7.73 -2.12 -46.49
C TRP A 343 -7.24 -2.84 -45.26
N MET A 344 -6.88 -4.11 -45.43
CA MET A 344 -6.36 -4.95 -44.35
C MET A 344 -5.57 -6.12 -44.92
N LEU A 345 -4.42 -6.39 -44.33
CA LEU A 345 -3.75 -7.69 -44.33
C LEU A 345 -3.88 -8.28 -42.92
N SER A 346 -4.42 -9.48 -42.83
CA SER A 346 -4.74 -10.15 -41.56
C SER A 346 -4.60 -11.66 -41.70
N THR A 347 -4.88 -12.38 -40.63
CA THR A 347 -5.18 -13.81 -40.65
C THR A 347 -6.68 -14.05 -40.58
N THR A 348 -7.12 -15.28 -40.87
CA THR A 348 -8.47 -15.75 -40.57
C THR A 348 -8.47 -17.28 -40.54
N ARG A 349 -9.44 -17.88 -39.84
CA ARG A 349 -9.62 -19.33 -39.77
C ARG A 349 -10.70 -19.79 -40.75
N SER A 350 -10.37 -20.74 -41.61
CA SER A 350 -11.29 -21.33 -42.59
C SER A 350 -11.00 -22.82 -42.76
N GLY A 351 -12.05 -23.66 -42.70
CA GLY A 351 -11.90 -25.11 -42.87
C GLY A 351 -10.91 -25.75 -41.89
N GLY A 352 -10.85 -25.27 -40.64
CA GLY A 352 -9.96 -25.79 -39.59
C GLY A 352 -8.50 -25.32 -39.67
N ASN A 353 -8.11 -24.65 -40.76
CA ASN A 353 -6.78 -24.07 -40.97
C ASN A 353 -6.83 -22.55 -40.90
N SER A 354 -5.69 -21.91 -40.70
CA SER A 354 -5.59 -20.44 -40.70
C SER A 354 -4.89 -19.98 -41.97
N TYR A 355 -5.39 -18.91 -42.59
CA TYR A 355 -4.92 -18.38 -43.87
C TYR A 355 -4.73 -16.87 -43.78
N PRO A 356 -3.87 -16.28 -44.62
CA PRO A 356 -3.86 -14.84 -44.78
C PRO A 356 -5.18 -14.37 -45.39
N ARG A 357 -5.66 -13.20 -44.97
CA ARG A 357 -6.88 -12.57 -45.47
C ARG A 357 -6.61 -11.14 -45.86
N VAL A 358 -7.13 -10.75 -47.01
CA VAL A 358 -7.07 -9.40 -47.54
C VAL A 358 -8.47 -8.79 -47.57
N ARG A 359 -8.59 -7.56 -47.09
CA ARG A 359 -9.72 -6.68 -47.42
C ARG A 359 -9.20 -5.47 -48.18
N LEU A 360 -9.95 -5.01 -49.19
CA LEU A 360 -9.63 -3.82 -49.96
C LEU A 360 -10.92 -3.14 -50.42
N LYS A 361 -11.09 -1.88 -50.06
CA LYS A 361 -12.12 -1.00 -50.59
C LYS A 361 -11.52 -0.16 -51.71
N THR A 362 -12.14 -0.23 -52.87
CA THR A 362 -11.79 0.56 -54.06
C THR A 362 -12.90 1.56 -54.35
N SER A 363 -12.68 2.45 -55.32
CA SER A 363 -13.71 3.33 -55.86
C SER A 363 -14.88 2.59 -56.50
N SER A 364 -14.73 1.31 -56.82
CA SER A 364 -15.73 0.52 -57.54
C SER A 364 -16.43 -0.52 -56.68
N ASN A 365 -15.70 -1.20 -55.79
CA ASN A 365 -16.26 -2.25 -54.94
C ASN A 365 -15.42 -2.51 -53.67
N PHE A 366 -15.99 -3.27 -52.75
CA PHE A 366 -15.29 -3.88 -51.63
C PHE A 366 -14.91 -5.33 -51.95
N TYR A 367 -13.67 -5.70 -51.65
CA TYR A 367 -13.11 -7.03 -51.88
C TYR A 367 -12.66 -7.65 -50.56
N GLU A 368 -13.06 -8.89 -50.31
CA GLU A 368 -12.52 -9.75 -49.24
C GLU A 368 -12.04 -11.05 -49.87
N LYS A 369 -10.79 -11.43 -49.58
CA LYS A 369 -10.13 -12.59 -50.19
C LYS A 369 -9.37 -13.41 -49.17
N ILE A 370 -9.57 -14.72 -49.26
CA ILE A 370 -8.93 -15.76 -48.45
C ILE A 370 -8.49 -16.82 -49.46
N PRO A 371 -7.18 -17.15 -49.56
CA PRO A 371 -6.71 -18.17 -50.48
C PRO A 371 -7.19 -19.55 -50.02
N ASN A 372 -7.26 -20.50 -50.96
CA ASN A 372 -7.58 -21.90 -50.69
C ASN A 372 -6.33 -22.75 -50.37
N SER A 373 -5.14 -22.14 -50.28
CA SER A 373 -3.86 -22.80 -50.03
C SER A 373 -2.88 -21.86 -49.31
N GLY A 374 -1.76 -22.40 -48.82
CA GLY A 374 -0.76 -21.63 -48.09
C GLY A 374 -1.21 -21.28 -46.67
N SER A 375 -1.66 -22.30 -45.93
CA SER A 375 -2.04 -22.13 -44.52
C SER A 375 -0.86 -21.65 -43.69
N LEU A 376 -1.19 -20.86 -42.67
CA LEU A 376 -0.29 -20.33 -41.67
C LEU A 376 -0.17 -21.33 -40.52
N SER A 377 1.01 -21.38 -39.92
CA SER A 377 1.29 -22.14 -38.70
C SER A 377 1.77 -21.18 -37.61
N THR A 378 1.57 -21.57 -36.35
CA THR A 378 2.09 -20.79 -35.23
C THR A 378 3.60 -21.00 -35.08
N ASN A 379 4.28 -20.02 -34.49
CA ASN A 379 5.72 -20.05 -34.17
C ASN A 379 6.64 -20.32 -35.37
N SER A 380 6.20 -19.94 -36.58
CA SER A 380 6.98 -20.06 -37.81
C SER A 380 6.96 -18.77 -38.62
N TRP A 381 8.15 -18.28 -39.02
CA TRP A 381 8.27 -17.11 -39.88
C TRP A 381 7.63 -17.35 -41.24
N THR A 382 6.77 -16.41 -41.65
CA THR A 382 6.08 -16.44 -42.94
C THR A 382 6.16 -15.07 -43.59
N LEU A 383 6.56 -15.04 -44.86
CA LEU A 383 6.47 -13.85 -45.70
C LEU A 383 5.09 -13.78 -46.34
N LEU A 384 4.31 -12.76 -45.98
CA LEU A 384 3.06 -12.42 -46.65
C LEU A 384 3.32 -11.27 -47.63
N THR A 385 2.80 -11.37 -48.84
CA THR A 385 2.93 -10.30 -49.82
C THR A 385 1.67 -10.08 -50.63
N LEU A 386 1.22 -8.83 -50.70
CA LEU A 386 0.08 -8.38 -51.49
C LEU A 386 0.56 -7.41 -52.57
N THR A 387 0.31 -7.71 -53.84
CA THR A 387 0.66 -6.82 -54.97
C THR A 387 -0.59 -6.33 -55.67
N PHE A 388 -0.62 -5.08 -56.11
CA PHE A 388 -1.65 -4.48 -56.97
C PHE A 388 -1.03 -3.85 -58.20
N ASN A 389 -1.55 -4.20 -59.38
CA ASN A 389 -1.23 -3.55 -60.64
C ASN A 389 -2.48 -2.81 -61.17
N SER A 390 -2.47 -1.48 -61.10
CA SER A 390 -3.61 -0.63 -61.47
C SER A 390 -3.85 -0.54 -62.97
N SER A 391 -2.87 -0.89 -63.81
CA SER A 391 -3.06 -0.95 -65.27
C SER A 391 -3.87 -2.16 -65.72
N SER A 392 -3.91 -3.21 -64.90
CA SER A 392 -4.61 -4.47 -65.19
C SER A 392 -5.70 -4.82 -64.16
N ASP A 393 -5.96 -3.94 -63.20
CA ASP A 393 -6.80 -4.20 -62.02
C ASP A 393 -6.43 -5.50 -61.30
N GLN A 394 -5.15 -5.93 -61.34
CA GLN A 394 -4.75 -7.26 -60.88
C GLN A 394 -4.17 -7.21 -59.46
N MET A 395 -4.82 -7.94 -58.56
CA MET A 395 -4.33 -8.22 -57.20
C MET A 395 -3.77 -9.63 -57.12
N LYS A 396 -2.67 -9.81 -56.39
CA LYS A 396 -2.08 -11.13 -56.10
C LYS A 396 -1.64 -11.22 -54.65
N LEU A 397 -1.86 -12.39 -54.05
CA LEU A 397 -1.45 -12.74 -52.71
C LEU A 397 -0.42 -13.87 -52.75
N TYR A 398 0.72 -13.66 -52.12
CA TYR A 398 1.83 -14.61 -52.02
C TYR A 398 2.09 -14.99 -50.57
N VAL A 399 2.50 -16.25 -50.37
CA VAL A 399 2.97 -16.78 -49.09
C VAL A 399 4.31 -17.45 -49.33
N ASN A 400 5.36 -16.98 -48.63
CA ASN A 400 6.75 -17.39 -48.82
C ASN A 400 7.19 -17.29 -50.28
N GLY A 401 6.86 -16.16 -50.93
CA GLY A 401 7.18 -15.88 -52.33
C GLY A 401 6.40 -16.71 -53.37
N SER A 402 5.58 -17.67 -52.94
CA SER A 402 4.74 -18.49 -53.83
C SER A 402 3.34 -17.90 -53.98
N LEU A 403 2.84 -17.77 -55.21
CA LEU A 403 1.49 -17.25 -55.49
C LEU A 403 0.43 -18.19 -54.89
N ARG A 404 -0.51 -17.64 -54.12
CA ARG A 404 -1.62 -18.37 -53.50
C ARG A 404 -2.98 -18.02 -54.07
N ASP A 405 -3.17 -16.76 -54.45
CA ASP A 405 -4.41 -16.30 -55.06
C ASP A 405 -4.17 -15.10 -55.96
N SER A 406 -5.03 -14.92 -56.96
CA SER A 406 -5.03 -13.79 -57.89
C SER A 406 -6.46 -13.45 -58.28
N TRP A 407 -6.81 -12.17 -58.27
CA TRP A 407 -8.14 -11.71 -58.67
C TRP A 407 -8.10 -10.32 -59.29
N THR A 408 -9.19 -9.97 -59.97
CA THR A 408 -9.41 -8.63 -60.49
C THR A 408 -10.07 -7.75 -59.41
N ALA A 409 -9.43 -6.63 -59.06
CA ALA A 409 -9.95 -5.60 -58.16
C ALA A 409 -10.07 -4.28 -58.94
N HIS A 410 -11.27 -4.01 -59.45
CA HIS A 410 -11.54 -2.84 -60.27
C HIS A 410 -11.46 -1.55 -59.45
N GLY A 411 -10.98 -0.49 -60.10
CA GLY A 411 -10.95 0.84 -59.52
C GLY A 411 -9.75 1.07 -58.62
N ILE A 412 -9.76 2.21 -57.94
CA ILE A 412 -8.60 2.73 -57.21
C ILE A 412 -8.77 2.49 -55.71
N PRO A 413 -7.75 1.98 -54.99
CA PRO A 413 -7.76 1.88 -53.53
C PRO A 413 -8.21 3.18 -52.86
N GLN A 414 -9.21 3.09 -51.99
CA GLN A 414 -9.74 4.26 -51.30
C GLN A 414 -8.77 4.75 -50.23
N SER A 415 -8.64 6.08 -50.14
CA SER A 415 -7.96 6.78 -49.06
C SER A 415 -8.97 7.54 -48.20
N SER A 416 -8.67 7.75 -46.92
CA SER A 416 -9.40 8.69 -46.05
C SER A 416 -8.40 9.39 -45.17
N THR A 417 -8.65 10.68 -44.91
CA THR A 417 -7.83 11.49 -44.01
C THR A 417 -8.12 11.28 -42.54
N ASP A 418 -9.26 10.67 -42.22
CA ASP A 418 -9.85 10.66 -40.87
C ASP A 418 -9.74 9.29 -40.20
N ILE A 419 -9.26 8.29 -40.96
CA ILE A 419 -9.07 6.91 -40.49
C ILE A 419 -7.58 6.69 -40.27
N LEU A 420 -7.19 6.22 -39.10
CA LEU A 420 -5.78 5.90 -38.83
C LEU A 420 -5.44 4.52 -39.42
N ALA A 421 -4.17 4.27 -39.71
CA ALA A 421 -3.72 2.93 -40.09
C ALA A 421 -2.62 2.45 -39.17
N TRP A 422 -2.69 1.18 -38.79
CA TRP A 422 -1.82 0.59 -37.79
C TRP A 422 -1.29 -0.77 -38.22
N ILE A 423 -0.22 -1.17 -37.53
CA ILE A 423 0.36 -2.50 -37.58
C ILE A 423 -0.02 -3.21 -36.29
N GLY A 424 -0.44 -4.47 -36.36
CA GLY A 424 -0.78 -5.29 -35.19
C GLY A 424 -2.22 -5.20 -34.69
N ASP A 425 -2.91 -4.10 -34.99
CA ASP A 425 -4.34 -3.91 -34.70
C ASP A 425 -4.97 -2.94 -35.72
N ASN A 426 -6.26 -2.59 -35.57
CA ASN A 426 -6.95 -1.37 -36.04
C ASN A 426 -8.42 -1.64 -36.43
N PRO A 427 -9.40 -0.92 -35.82
CA PRO A 427 -9.26 -0.06 -34.61
C PRO A 427 -8.87 -0.90 -33.37
N PRO A 428 -8.50 -0.32 -32.20
CA PRO A 428 -8.09 -1.10 -31.05
C PRO A 428 -9.18 -2.05 -30.73
N GLY A 429 -8.74 -3.26 -30.49
CA GLY A 429 -9.66 -4.34 -30.45
C GLY A 429 -10.71 -4.13 -29.36
N SER A 430 -10.31 -4.07 -28.11
CA SER A 430 -11.24 -4.38 -27.03
C SER A 430 -11.68 -3.17 -26.23
N ALA A 431 -12.89 -3.27 -25.65
CA ALA A 431 -13.40 -2.24 -24.75
C ALA A 431 -12.50 -2.08 -23.51
N ARG A 432 -11.93 -3.18 -23.00
CA ARG A 432 -10.92 -3.15 -21.93
C ARG A 432 -9.72 -2.29 -22.32
N SER A 433 -9.07 -2.59 -23.45
CA SER A 433 -7.88 -1.84 -23.88
C SER A 433 -8.20 -0.37 -24.11
N ARG A 434 -9.36 -0.06 -24.70
CA ARG A 434 -9.82 1.32 -24.88
C ARG A 434 -10.07 2.04 -23.57
N TYR A 435 -10.63 1.37 -22.57
CA TYR A 435 -10.88 1.96 -21.26
C TYR A 435 -9.57 2.28 -20.54
N LEU A 436 -8.63 1.33 -20.46
CA LEU A 436 -7.34 1.51 -19.78
C LEU A 436 -6.50 2.64 -20.42
N GLU A 437 -6.46 2.71 -21.75
CA GLU A 437 -5.77 3.80 -22.46
C GLU A 437 -6.47 5.15 -22.26
N ALA A 438 -7.80 5.14 -22.20
CA ALA A 438 -8.58 6.35 -21.98
C ALA A 438 -8.37 6.92 -20.57
N THR A 439 -8.35 6.09 -19.52
CA THR A 439 -8.06 6.55 -18.16
C THR A 439 -6.62 7.05 -18.01
N ARG A 440 -5.65 6.39 -18.66
CA ARG A 440 -4.29 6.92 -18.78
C ARG A 440 -4.26 8.31 -19.41
N SER A 441 -4.94 8.49 -20.55
CA SER A 441 -4.92 9.79 -21.24
C SER A 441 -5.55 10.92 -20.41
N LEU A 442 -6.50 10.62 -19.51
CA LEU A 442 -7.04 11.60 -18.56
C LEU A 442 -6.00 11.99 -17.51
N ALA A 443 -5.27 11.02 -16.96
CA ALA A 443 -4.18 11.26 -16.02
C ALA A 443 -3.07 12.11 -16.66
N ASP A 444 -2.62 11.74 -17.87
CA ASP A 444 -1.58 12.46 -18.64
C ASP A 444 -2.01 13.91 -18.97
N ALA A 445 -3.31 14.16 -19.13
CA ALA A 445 -3.88 15.49 -19.39
C ALA A 445 -4.17 16.32 -18.12
N GLY A 446 -3.95 15.75 -16.91
CA GLY A 446 -4.27 16.42 -15.65
C GLY A 446 -5.77 16.57 -15.38
N LEU A 447 -6.61 15.72 -15.99
CA LEU A 447 -8.07 15.74 -15.86
C LEU A 447 -8.60 14.76 -14.78
N GLY A 448 -7.72 14.31 -13.89
CA GLY A 448 -7.97 13.27 -12.90
C GLY A 448 -7.33 11.94 -13.27
N ASP A 449 -6.76 11.25 -12.29
CA ASP A 449 -6.24 9.90 -12.47
C ASP A 449 -7.33 8.90 -12.12
N TYR A 450 -7.90 8.26 -13.13
CA TYR A 450 -8.94 7.23 -13.03
C TYR A 450 -8.42 5.83 -13.37
N ARG A 451 -7.09 5.67 -13.43
CA ARG A 451 -6.49 4.36 -13.71
C ARG A 451 -6.74 3.42 -12.54
N PRO A 452 -6.99 2.12 -12.80
CA PRO A 452 -7.09 1.15 -11.73
C PRO A 452 -5.79 0.98 -10.93
N LEU A 453 -4.65 1.00 -11.63
CA LEU A 453 -3.31 1.06 -11.02
C LEU A 453 -2.59 2.34 -11.44
N GLY A 454 -1.93 2.98 -10.49
CA GLY A 454 -1.12 4.17 -10.71
C GLY A 454 0.11 4.19 -9.78
N GLY A 455 1.24 4.72 -10.27
CA GLY A 455 2.51 4.76 -9.53
C GLY A 455 3.48 3.64 -9.91
N ASP A 456 4.36 3.30 -8.97
CA ASP A 456 5.38 2.25 -9.13
C ASP A 456 4.76 0.88 -8.81
N VAL A 457 4.94 -0.08 -9.71
CA VAL A 457 4.38 -1.44 -9.57
C VAL A 457 5.51 -2.46 -9.65
N THR A 458 5.63 -3.31 -8.63
CA THR A 458 6.42 -4.54 -8.72
C THR A 458 5.48 -5.71 -8.97
N LEU A 459 5.69 -6.42 -10.08
CA LEU A 459 4.84 -7.52 -10.52
C LEU A 459 5.67 -8.79 -10.70
N SER A 460 5.23 -9.90 -10.11
CA SER A 460 5.92 -11.18 -10.23
C SER A 460 5.93 -11.70 -11.68
N SER A 461 7.11 -11.92 -12.25
CA SER A 461 7.27 -12.59 -13.55
C SER A 461 7.01 -14.09 -13.51
N ASP A 462 6.99 -14.68 -12.32
CA ASP A 462 6.74 -16.12 -12.14
C ASP A 462 5.25 -16.47 -12.27
N ARG A 463 4.39 -15.45 -12.11
CA ARG A 463 2.93 -15.60 -12.08
C ARG A 463 2.19 -14.75 -13.12
N ASN A 464 2.87 -13.77 -13.72
CA ASN A 464 2.28 -12.86 -14.71
C ASN A 464 3.06 -12.92 -16.01
N ASP A 465 2.32 -13.14 -17.10
CA ASP A 465 2.90 -13.14 -18.43
C ASP A 465 3.34 -11.72 -18.86
N LEU A 466 4.08 -11.67 -19.97
CA LEU A 466 4.52 -10.40 -20.55
C LEU A 466 3.34 -9.54 -21.02
N SER A 467 2.20 -10.12 -21.39
CA SER A 467 1.02 -9.36 -21.82
C SER A 467 0.47 -8.51 -20.66
N THR A 468 0.31 -9.09 -19.47
CA THR A 468 -0.13 -8.38 -18.27
C THR A 468 0.86 -7.29 -17.88
N ALA A 469 2.17 -7.60 -17.91
CA ALA A 469 3.22 -6.62 -17.67
C ALA A 469 3.16 -5.44 -18.65
N LEU A 470 2.89 -5.69 -19.92
CA LEU A 470 2.74 -4.62 -20.92
C LEU A 470 1.43 -3.83 -20.75
N SER A 471 0.33 -4.45 -20.30
CA SER A 471 -0.86 -3.70 -19.91
C SER A 471 -0.55 -2.70 -18.78
N VAL A 472 0.19 -3.11 -17.75
CA VAL A 472 0.56 -2.24 -16.62
C VAL A 472 1.52 -1.12 -17.08
N SER A 473 2.61 -1.48 -17.76
CA SER A 473 3.65 -0.50 -18.14
C SER A 473 3.28 0.38 -19.33
N ARG A 474 2.65 -0.17 -20.37
CA ARG A 474 2.41 0.53 -21.64
C ARG A 474 0.97 0.97 -21.83
N GLN A 475 -0.05 0.25 -21.35
CA GLN A 475 -1.43 0.74 -21.44
C GLN A 475 -1.77 1.72 -20.31
N LEU A 476 -1.46 1.36 -19.07
CA LEU A 476 -1.70 2.22 -17.90
C LEU A 476 -0.58 3.24 -17.67
N GLY A 477 0.64 2.99 -18.16
CA GLY A 477 1.75 3.93 -17.98
C GLY A 477 2.34 3.92 -16.57
N CYS A 478 2.23 2.80 -15.84
CA CYS A 478 2.87 2.63 -14.54
C CYS A 478 4.37 2.38 -14.70
N ASN A 479 5.16 2.77 -13.70
CA ASN A 479 6.57 2.40 -13.64
C ASN A 479 6.67 0.95 -13.17
N LEU A 480 7.00 0.02 -14.07
CA LEU A 480 6.94 -1.40 -13.80
C LEU A 480 8.32 -2.00 -13.51
N ASN A 481 8.40 -2.77 -12.42
CA ASN A 481 9.45 -3.72 -12.15
C ASN A 481 8.90 -5.15 -12.30
N HIS A 482 9.13 -5.77 -13.45
CA HIS A 482 8.67 -7.13 -13.79
C HIS A 482 9.82 -8.12 -13.60
N GLN A 483 9.84 -8.82 -12.48
CA GLN A 483 10.93 -9.72 -12.08
C GLN A 483 10.41 -10.88 -11.24
N SER A 484 11.23 -11.90 -11.03
CA SER A 484 10.91 -12.96 -10.08
C SER A 484 10.85 -12.37 -8.66
N THR A 485 9.81 -12.73 -7.90
CA THR A 485 9.55 -12.18 -6.56
C THR A 485 9.30 -13.30 -5.57
N SER A 486 9.59 -13.02 -4.31
CA SER A 486 9.18 -13.88 -3.19
C SER A 486 8.81 -13.00 -2.01
N ALA A 487 7.69 -13.32 -1.36
CA ALA A 487 7.27 -12.68 -0.12
C ALA A 487 6.89 -13.75 0.91
N ASN A 488 7.01 -13.40 2.19
CA ASN A 488 6.70 -14.30 3.30
C ASN A 488 5.39 -13.85 3.96
N SER A 489 4.53 -14.81 4.33
CA SER A 489 3.39 -14.53 5.20
C SER A 489 3.84 -14.23 6.63
N ILE A 490 2.88 -13.81 7.47
CA ILE A 490 3.10 -13.49 8.88
C ILE A 490 2.39 -14.53 9.74
N SER A 491 2.99 -14.86 10.88
CA SER A 491 2.32 -15.70 11.88
C SER A 491 1.35 -14.86 12.71
N SER A 492 0.12 -15.34 12.87
CA SER A 492 -0.89 -14.73 13.76
C SER A 492 -0.49 -14.74 15.24
N SER A 493 0.62 -15.38 15.64
CA SER A 493 1.08 -15.40 17.02
C SER A 493 1.41 -14.01 17.58
N THR A 494 1.90 -13.09 16.75
CA THR A 494 2.29 -11.73 17.16
C THR A 494 1.10 -10.89 17.65
N ILE A 495 -0.12 -11.27 17.29
CA ILE A 495 -1.35 -10.54 17.63
C ILE A 495 -2.27 -11.29 18.60
N SER A 496 -1.81 -12.41 19.18
CA SER A 496 -2.64 -13.33 19.99
C SER A 496 -2.79 -12.94 21.47
N GLY A 497 -2.10 -11.88 21.94
CA GLY A 497 -2.10 -11.45 23.34
C GLY A 497 -3.41 -10.80 23.81
N SER A 498 -3.74 -10.91 25.10
CA SER A 498 -4.87 -10.22 25.74
C SER A 498 -4.47 -8.98 26.53
N THR A 499 -3.17 -8.73 26.65
CA THR A 499 -2.59 -7.61 27.40
C THR A 499 -1.44 -7.01 26.58
N TYR A 500 -1.02 -5.81 26.95
CA TYR A 500 0.20 -5.19 26.44
C TYR A 500 0.87 -4.33 27.51
N ARG A 501 2.15 -3.99 27.28
CA ARG A 501 2.91 -3.05 28.09
C ARG A 501 3.50 -1.96 27.20
N LEU A 502 3.59 -0.75 27.74
CA LEU A 502 4.25 0.36 27.05
C LEU A 502 5.76 0.21 27.06
N TYR A 503 6.36 -0.29 28.14
CA TYR A 503 7.80 -0.48 28.30
C TYR A 503 8.10 -1.67 29.25
N PRO A 504 9.31 -2.25 29.23
CA PRO A 504 9.74 -3.29 30.16
C PRO A 504 9.52 -2.88 31.62
N GLY A 505 8.92 -3.77 32.43
CA GLY A 505 8.56 -3.46 33.82
C GLY A 505 7.37 -2.50 33.98
N GLY A 506 6.79 -1.95 32.90
CA GLY A 506 5.64 -1.04 32.98
C GLY A 506 4.33 -1.73 33.38
N LYS A 507 3.30 -0.91 33.62
CA LYS A 507 1.92 -1.37 33.87
C LYS A 507 1.45 -2.26 32.72
N GLU A 508 0.81 -3.36 33.10
CA GLU A 508 0.13 -4.23 32.16
C GLU A 508 -1.30 -3.74 31.92
N TYR A 509 -1.63 -3.49 30.64
CA TYR A 509 -2.94 -3.03 30.21
C TYR A 509 -3.70 -4.20 29.61
N THR A 510 -4.91 -4.45 30.11
CA THR A 510 -5.82 -5.44 29.52
C THR A 510 -6.46 -4.84 28.27
N ILE A 511 -6.33 -5.52 27.13
CA ILE A 511 -6.94 -5.10 25.87
C ILE A 511 -8.46 -5.30 25.95
N PRO A 512 -9.28 -4.24 25.84
CA PRO A 512 -10.73 -4.36 25.85
C PRO A 512 -11.21 -5.28 24.74
N GLN A 513 -12.03 -6.26 25.11
CA GLN A 513 -12.68 -7.16 24.16
C GLN A 513 -13.98 -6.53 23.66
N VAL A 514 -14.12 -6.40 22.35
CA VAL A 514 -15.35 -5.91 21.70
C VAL A 514 -16.28 -7.08 21.35
N SER A 515 -17.56 -6.78 21.21
CA SER A 515 -18.55 -7.73 20.66
C SER A 515 -18.22 -8.11 19.21
N SER A 516 -18.90 -9.14 18.69
CA SER A 516 -18.84 -9.52 17.27
C SER A 516 -19.42 -8.45 16.33
N THR A 517 -19.95 -7.36 16.87
CA THR A 517 -20.42 -6.21 16.10
C THR A 517 -20.08 -4.92 16.82
N VAL A 518 -19.60 -3.93 16.09
CA VAL A 518 -19.38 -2.55 16.52
C VAL A 518 -20.27 -1.67 15.65
N HIS A 519 -21.35 -1.15 16.23
CA HIS A 519 -22.28 -0.25 15.56
C HIS A 519 -22.73 0.85 16.50
N TYR A 520 -22.98 2.06 15.97
CA TYR A 520 -23.40 3.23 16.73
C TYR A 520 -22.51 3.46 17.97
N GLN A 521 -21.20 3.24 17.80
CA GLN A 521 -20.23 3.18 18.88
C GLN A 521 -18.96 3.94 18.50
N THR A 522 -18.41 4.63 19.49
CA THR A 522 -17.11 5.29 19.42
C THR A 522 -16.14 4.55 20.32
N LEU A 523 -15.12 3.95 19.72
CA LEU A 523 -14.02 3.26 20.41
C LEU A 523 -12.77 4.15 20.34
N GLU A 524 -12.28 4.60 21.49
CA GLU A 524 -11.15 5.53 21.57
C GLU A 524 -10.16 5.14 22.68
N PRO A 525 -8.91 5.64 22.63
CA PRO A 525 -7.94 5.38 23.69
C PRO A 525 -8.40 5.99 25.01
N ASP A 526 -8.23 5.24 26.09
CA ASP A 526 -8.45 5.69 27.46
C ASP A 526 -7.09 5.74 28.16
N ILE A 527 -6.66 6.94 28.59
CA ILE A 527 -5.30 7.14 29.11
C ILE A 527 -4.98 6.23 30.32
N ASP A 528 -5.97 5.89 31.14
CA ASP A 528 -5.74 5.13 32.37
C ASP A 528 -5.77 3.61 32.17
N THR A 529 -6.60 3.15 31.24
CA THR A 529 -6.94 1.73 31.06
C THR A 529 -6.56 1.15 29.69
N ASN A 530 -6.50 1.97 28.64
CA ASN A 530 -6.12 1.57 27.29
C ASN A 530 -5.47 2.73 26.49
N PRO A 531 -4.28 3.20 26.89
CA PRO A 531 -3.69 4.44 26.37
C PRO A 531 -3.37 4.41 24.86
N LEU A 532 -3.25 3.23 24.26
CA LEU A 532 -3.01 3.08 22.82
C LEU A 532 -4.28 2.82 21.99
N GLY A 533 -5.44 2.66 22.63
CA GLY A 533 -6.69 2.34 21.92
C GLY A 533 -6.62 1.01 21.17
N ILE A 534 -6.00 -0.01 21.76
CA ILE A 534 -5.97 -1.35 21.16
C ILE A 534 -7.24 -2.08 21.60
N PHE A 535 -7.98 -2.66 20.66
CA PHE A 535 -9.22 -3.40 20.88
C PHE A 535 -9.08 -4.78 20.26
N ARG A 536 -9.75 -5.79 20.83
CA ARG A 536 -9.71 -7.16 20.30
C ARG A 536 -11.06 -7.82 20.16
N CYS A 537 -11.20 -8.67 19.16
CA CYS A 537 -12.25 -9.66 19.05
C CYS A 537 -11.64 -11.07 18.97
N THR A 538 -12.27 -12.04 19.62
CA THR A 538 -11.84 -13.45 19.62
C THR A 538 -12.46 -14.26 18.45
N GLY A 539 -13.11 -13.58 17.52
CA GLY A 539 -13.78 -14.13 16.35
C GLY A 539 -13.94 -13.05 15.27
N THR A 540 -14.72 -13.35 14.23
CA THR A 540 -15.10 -12.36 13.23
C THR A 540 -15.87 -11.19 13.87
N VAL A 541 -15.53 -9.97 13.45
CA VAL A 541 -16.19 -8.74 13.90
C VAL A 541 -16.74 -7.95 12.73
N SER A 542 -17.98 -7.48 12.84
CA SER A 542 -18.60 -6.56 11.88
C SER A 542 -18.59 -5.13 12.41
N ILE A 543 -17.96 -4.21 11.69
CA ILE A 543 -17.98 -2.77 11.94
C ILE A 543 -19.05 -2.17 11.02
N ALA A 544 -20.08 -1.58 11.60
CA ALA A 544 -21.25 -1.13 10.85
C ALA A 544 -21.81 0.19 11.37
N ASN A 545 -22.48 0.96 10.50
CA ASN A 545 -23.37 2.07 10.83
C ASN A 545 -22.91 3.00 11.97
N GLN A 546 -22.38 4.17 11.62
CA GLN A 546 -21.95 5.21 12.57
C GLN A 546 -20.95 4.68 13.62
N ALA A 547 -20.10 3.75 13.21
CA ALA A 547 -18.99 3.28 14.04
C ALA A 547 -17.78 4.20 13.83
N THR A 548 -17.23 4.71 14.93
CA THR A 548 -15.97 5.47 14.93
C THR A 548 -14.94 4.71 15.75
N ILE A 549 -13.80 4.37 15.17
CA ILE A 549 -12.70 3.70 15.88
C ILE A 549 -11.45 4.56 15.73
N ARG A 550 -10.94 5.07 16.84
CA ARG A 550 -9.61 5.70 16.91
C ARG A 550 -8.68 4.78 17.68
N GLY A 551 -7.87 3.99 16.97
CA GLY A 551 -7.06 2.94 17.58
C GLY A 551 -6.73 1.81 16.63
N THR A 552 -6.44 0.65 17.21
CA THR A 552 -6.18 -0.60 16.50
C THR A 552 -7.25 -1.62 16.88
N LEU A 553 -8.03 -2.12 15.92
CA LEU A 553 -8.91 -3.27 16.15
C LEU A 553 -8.29 -4.56 15.60
N ILE A 554 -8.19 -5.58 16.45
CA ILE A 554 -7.56 -6.86 16.14
C ILE A 554 -8.59 -7.99 16.18
N ALA A 555 -8.78 -8.71 15.08
CA ALA A 555 -9.50 -9.99 15.06
C ALA A 555 -8.48 -11.13 15.19
N GLN A 556 -8.34 -11.71 16.39
CA GLN A 556 -7.12 -12.42 16.80
C GLN A 556 -7.08 -13.92 16.46
N THR A 557 -8.23 -14.60 16.43
CA THR A 557 -8.28 -16.05 16.28
C THR A 557 -8.09 -16.43 14.81
N SER A 558 -7.31 -17.48 14.53
CA SER A 558 -7.16 -18.01 13.16
C SER A 558 -8.53 -18.17 12.48
N GLY A 559 -8.67 -17.63 11.26
CA GLY A 559 -9.96 -17.64 10.56
C GLY A 559 -10.93 -16.53 10.98
N SER A 560 -10.48 -15.51 11.74
CA SER A 560 -11.33 -14.38 12.14
C SER A 560 -11.18 -13.22 11.16
N ASP A 561 -12.30 -12.84 10.57
CA ASP A 561 -12.37 -11.71 9.65
C ASP A 561 -12.70 -10.39 10.36
N ILE A 562 -12.39 -9.28 9.71
CA ILE A 562 -13.01 -7.98 9.98
C ILE A 562 -13.91 -7.63 8.80
N ARG A 563 -15.21 -7.47 9.07
CA ARG A 563 -16.20 -7.08 8.05
C ARG A 563 -16.59 -5.62 8.24
N VAL A 564 -16.63 -4.85 7.16
CA VAL A 564 -17.02 -3.44 7.15
C VAL A 564 -18.27 -3.29 6.28
N ASN A 565 -19.33 -2.71 6.83
CA ASN A 565 -20.62 -2.60 6.14
C ASN A 565 -21.43 -1.37 6.59
N GLY A 566 -22.46 -1.01 5.82
CA GLY A 566 -23.32 0.14 6.14
C GLY A 566 -22.60 1.49 6.13
N ASN A 567 -23.22 2.51 6.75
CA ASN A 567 -22.88 3.91 6.51
C ASN A 567 -22.07 4.59 7.63
N GLU A 568 -21.31 5.64 7.27
CA GLU A 568 -20.58 6.51 8.21
C GLU A 568 -19.59 5.74 9.11
N VAL A 569 -18.87 4.78 8.55
CA VAL A 569 -17.81 4.05 9.28
C VAL A 569 -16.49 4.80 9.16
N ASN A 570 -15.94 5.24 10.29
CA ASN A 570 -14.70 6.02 10.33
C ASN A 570 -13.67 5.33 11.22
N ILE A 571 -12.52 4.98 10.65
CA ILE A 571 -11.46 4.25 11.37
C ILE A 571 -10.15 5.01 11.20
N THR A 572 -9.45 5.28 12.31
CA THR A 572 -8.20 6.05 12.29
C THR A 572 -7.18 5.43 13.24
N GLY A 573 -6.00 5.10 12.71
CA GLY A 573 -4.86 4.62 13.50
C GLY A 573 -4.38 5.68 14.49
N VAL A 574 -3.79 5.24 15.61
CA VAL A 574 -3.27 6.14 16.65
C VAL A 574 -1.78 6.40 16.45
N ASN A 575 -1.41 7.68 16.44
CA ASN A 575 0.00 8.08 16.42
C ASN A 575 0.65 7.75 17.77
N LEU A 576 1.83 7.16 17.71
CA LEU A 576 2.66 6.89 18.87
C LEU A 576 3.46 8.15 19.26
N PRO A 577 3.63 8.40 20.56
CA PRO A 577 4.58 9.41 21.03
C PRO A 577 5.98 9.22 20.42
N ALA A 578 6.58 10.30 19.94
CA ALA A 578 7.86 10.25 19.22
C ALA A 578 9.02 9.72 20.09
N LEU A 579 10.06 9.19 19.44
CA LEU A 579 11.32 8.87 20.10
C LEU A 579 12.10 10.16 20.41
N ASP A 580 12.93 10.12 21.44
CA ASP A 580 13.79 11.23 21.85
C ASP A 580 14.74 11.63 20.73
N GLY A 581 14.68 12.89 20.31
CA GLY A 581 15.46 13.43 19.19
C GLY A 581 14.99 13.00 17.79
N ASP A 582 13.86 12.27 17.67
CA ASP A 582 13.27 11.85 16.39
C ASP A 582 11.97 12.61 16.11
N SER A 583 11.86 13.20 14.91
CA SER A 583 10.64 13.88 14.47
C SER A 583 9.75 13.01 13.57
N THR A 584 10.12 11.75 13.35
CA THR A 584 9.34 10.81 12.53
C THR A 584 7.99 10.55 13.19
N LEU A 585 6.92 10.62 12.38
CA LEU A 585 5.58 10.29 12.83
C LEU A 585 5.40 8.77 12.78
N TYR A 586 5.25 8.14 13.94
CA TYR A 586 4.95 6.71 14.04
C TYR A 586 3.47 6.50 14.31
N GLN A 587 2.86 5.49 13.66
CA GLN A 587 1.43 5.20 13.81
C GLN A 587 1.20 3.69 13.96
N LEU A 588 0.29 3.30 14.85
CA LEU A 588 -0.20 1.92 14.93
C LEU A 588 -1.14 1.59 13.76
N PRO A 589 -1.23 0.33 13.31
CA PRO A 589 -2.22 -0.05 12.31
C PRO A 589 -3.64 0.22 12.82
N ALA A 590 -4.55 0.57 11.91
CA ALA A 590 -5.96 0.78 12.21
C ALA A 590 -6.69 -0.56 12.39
N LEU A 591 -6.42 -1.54 11.52
CA LEU A 591 -7.05 -2.86 11.52
C LEU A 591 -6.04 -3.98 11.36
N VAL A 592 -6.22 -5.07 12.09
CA VAL A 592 -5.47 -6.31 11.89
C VAL A 592 -6.39 -7.52 11.99
N ALA A 593 -6.58 -8.24 10.89
CA ALA A 593 -7.36 -9.48 10.83
C ALA A 593 -6.44 -10.70 10.71
N ALA A 594 -6.74 -11.75 11.46
CA ALA A 594 -6.02 -13.02 11.38
C ALA A 594 -6.40 -13.86 10.14
N ASP A 595 -7.46 -13.45 9.42
CA ASP A 595 -7.83 -13.96 8.11
C ASP A 595 -8.16 -12.76 7.21
N ASP A 596 -9.43 -12.54 6.85
CA ASP A 596 -9.79 -11.53 5.84
C ASP A 596 -10.17 -10.16 6.42
N ILE A 597 -10.03 -9.13 5.60
CA ILE A 597 -10.76 -7.87 5.73
C ILE A 597 -11.73 -7.78 4.55
N GLN A 598 -13.03 -7.74 4.85
CA GLN A 598 -14.10 -7.76 3.85
C GLN A 598 -14.93 -6.48 3.94
N ALA A 599 -15.21 -5.82 2.81
CA ALA A 599 -16.19 -4.75 2.75
C ALA A 599 -17.42 -5.16 1.92
N SER A 600 -18.59 -5.03 2.51
CA SER A 600 -19.87 -5.47 1.92
C SER A 600 -20.41 -4.47 0.89
N TYR A 601 -21.38 -4.91 0.09
CA TYR A 601 -21.99 -4.15 -1.01
C TYR A 601 -22.50 -2.73 -0.63
N ASP A 602 -22.92 -2.51 0.62
CA ASP A 602 -23.55 -1.26 1.11
C ASP A 602 -22.61 -0.35 1.93
N VAL A 603 -21.30 -0.58 1.84
CA VAL A 603 -20.32 0.09 2.69
C VAL A 603 -20.11 1.56 2.28
N ASN A 604 -20.08 2.45 3.27
CA ASN A 604 -19.53 3.80 3.19
C ASN A 604 -18.53 3.98 4.34
N ALA A 605 -17.25 3.72 4.04
CA ALA A 605 -16.19 3.69 5.04
C ALA A 605 -14.95 4.48 4.63
N THR A 606 -14.38 5.18 5.61
CA THR A 606 -13.07 5.83 5.51
C THR A 606 -12.14 5.25 6.56
N ILE A 607 -10.98 4.76 6.11
CA ILE A 607 -9.93 4.19 6.95
C ILE A 607 -8.66 5.01 6.74
N GLN A 608 -8.12 5.58 7.82
CA GLN A 608 -6.88 6.33 7.84
C GLN A 608 -5.84 5.59 8.68
N GLY A 609 -4.80 5.08 8.04
CA GLY A 609 -3.76 4.27 8.67
C GLY A 609 -3.61 2.90 8.01
N ALA A 610 -2.64 2.11 8.48
CA ALA A 610 -2.36 0.81 7.89
C ALA A 610 -3.39 -0.26 8.28
N ILE A 611 -3.64 -1.20 7.36
CA ILE A 611 -4.42 -2.41 7.63
C ILE A 611 -3.59 -3.65 7.31
N ALA A 612 -3.83 -4.74 8.04
CA ALA A 612 -3.31 -6.05 7.69
C ALA A 612 -4.40 -7.11 7.71
N ALA A 613 -4.54 -7.83 6.59
CA ALA A 613 -5.25 -9.10 6.51
C ALA A 613 -4.19 -10.20 6.37
N LEU A 614 -4.25 -11.24 7.19
CA LEU A 614 -3.38 -12.42 7.01
C LEU A 614 -3.94 -13.39 5.96
N GLY A 615 -5.21 -13.21 5.57
CA GLY A 615 -5.83 -13.67 4.34
C GLY A 615 -6.06 -12.47 3.40
N ASP A 616 -7.27 -12.36 2.87
CA ASP A 616 -7.57 -11.47 1.74
C ASP A 616 -8.09 -10.10 2.18
N LEU A 617 -7.86 -9.09 1.33
CA LEU A 617 -8.69 -7.88 1.30
C LEU A 617 -9.73 -8.01 0.19
N GLU A 618 -10.98 -8.20 0.56
CA GLU A 618 -12.08 -8.40 -0.38
C GLU A 618 -13.08 -7.24 -0.29
N ILE A 619 -13.27 -6.55 -1.41
CA ILE A 619 -14.28 -5.51 -1.55
C ILE A 619 -15.28 -5.99 -2.60
N GLU A 620 -16.49 -6.24 -2.13
CA GLU A 620 -17.61 -6.76 -2.92
C GLU A 620 -18.07 -5.76 -4.00
N ASN A 621 -19.00 -6.19 -4.87
CA ASN A 621 -19.60 -5.34 -5.90
C ASN A 621 -20.47 -4.21 -5.30
N LEU A 622 -19.84 -3.12 -4.87
CA LEU A 622 -20.50 -2.01 -4.17
C LEU A 622 -21.75 -1.47 -4.91
N TYR A 623 -22.73 -0.98 -4.16
CA TYR A 623 -23.84 -0.20 -4.71
C TYR A 623 -23.34 1.16 -5.25
N ASP A 624 -24.18 1.83 -6.04
CA ASP A 624 -23.83 3.06 -6.76
C ASP A 624 -23.55 4.26 -5.85
N ASP A 625 -24.08 4.25 -4.62
CA ASP A 625 -23.88 5.25 -3.57
C ASP A 625 -22.90 4.79 -2.45
N SER A 626 -22.25 3.63 -2.63
CA SER A 626 -21.34 3.03 -1.66
C SER A 626 -19.88 3.35 -1.99
N THR A 627 -19.06 3.56 -0.96
CA THR A 627 -17.66 3.99 -1.06
C THR A 627 -16.77 3.28 -0.05
N PHE A 628 -15.51 3.04 -0.43
CA PHE A 628 -14.50 2.52 0.48
C PHE A 628 -13.19 3.26 0.21
N GLU A 629 -12.74 4.04 1.19
CA GLU A 629 -11.48 4.77 1.09
C GLU A 629 -10.50 4.29 2.16
N LEU A 630 -9.36 3.79 1.72
CA LEU A 630 -8.20 3.50 2.56
C LEU A 630 -7.08 4.49 2.22
N THR A 631 -6.80 5.38 3.16
CA THR A 631 -5.61 6.24 3.13
C THR A 631 -4.56 5.66 4.07
N GLY A 632 -3.71 4.78 3.55
CA GLY A 632 -2.68 4.08 4.28
C GLY A 632 -2.21 2.81 3.58
N GLN A 633 -1.34 2.05 4.25
CA GLN A 633 -0.77 0.82 3.71
C GLN A 633 -1.70 -0.38 3.94
N ALA A 634 -1.94 -1.18 2.89
CA ALA A 634 -2.58 -2.49 2.98
C ALA A 634 -1.54 -3.61 2.88
N TYR A 635 -1.51 -4.51 3.86
CA TYR A 635 -0.72 -5.74 3.85
C TYR A 635 -1.66 -6.96 3.81
N VAL A 636 -1.67 -7.71 2.71
CA VAL A 636 -2.72 -8.71 2.41
C VAL A 636 -2.13 -9.94 1.72
N ASP A 637 -2.79 -11.09 1.82
CA ASP A 637 -2.43 -12.29 1.03
C ASP A 637 -2.77 -12.00 -0.43
N GLU A 638 -4.06 -11.82 -0.72
CA GLU A 638 -4.59 -11.39 -2.01
C GLU A 638 -5.51 -10.17 -1.83
N PHE A 639 -5.69 -9.37 -2.88
CA PHE A 639 -6.77 -8.38 -2.94
C PHE A 639 -7.78 -8.74 -4.02
N LYS A 640 -9.06 -8.57 -3.69
CA LYS A 640 -10.19 -8.79 -4.59
C LYS A 640 -11.07 -7.55 -4.58
N LEU A 641 -10.79 -6.63 -5.50
CA LEU A 641 -11.52 -5.37 -5.63
C LEU A 641 -12.49 -5.50 -6.81
N HIS A 642 -13.71 -5.97 -6.53
CA HIS A 642 -14.74 -6.21 -7.55
C HIS A 642 -15.35 -4.92 -8.09
N ALA A 643 -15.84 -4.96 -9.33
CA ALA A 643 -16.46 -3.80 -9.95
C ALA A 643 -17.71 -3.37 -9.15
N ARG A 644 -17.88 -2.07 -8.95
CA ARG A 644 -19.16 -1.50 -8.48
C ARG A 644 -20.29 -1.99 -9.39
N SER A 645 -21.47 -2.26 -8.84
CA SER A 645 -22.58 -2.93 -9.54
C SER A 645 -23.01 -2.28 -10.87
N ASP A 646 -22.97 -0.95 -10.96
CA ASP A 646 -23.23 -0.20 -12.19
C ASP A 646 -22.07 -0.30 -13.20
N TRP A 647 -20.81 -0.29 -12.75
CA TRP A 647 -19.64 -0.55 -13.59
C TRP A 647 -19.52 -2.00 -14.04
N ALA A 648 -19.92 -2.96 -13.21
CA ALA A 648 -20.03 -4.37 -13.58
C ALA A 648 -21.00 -4.54 -14.76
N SER A 649 -22.12 -3.80 -14.72
CA SER A 649 -23.07 -3.73 -15.84
C SER A 649 -22.44 -3.10 -17.09
N VAL A 650 -21.67 -2.02 -16.94
CA VAL A 650 -20.92 -1.42 -18.06
C VAL A 650 -19.90 -2.40 -18.66
N ALA A 651 -19.15 -3.11 -17.82
CA ALA A 651 -18.17 -4.10 -18.24
C ALA A 651 -18.82 -5.25 -19.02
N ALA A 652 -19.94 -5.78 -18.52
CA ALA A 652 -20.70 -6.85 -19.17
C ALA A 652 -21.20 -6.47 -20.58
N TYR A 653 -21.56 -5.21 -20.80
CA TYR A 653 -22.01 -4.68 -22.10
C TYR A 653 -20.94 -3.82 -22.81
N SER A 654 -19.68 -3.95 -22.42
CA SER A 654 -18.60 -3.05 -22.87
C SER A 654 -18.38 -3.02 -24.39
N SER A 655 -18.64 -4.13 -25.09
CA SER A 655 -18.60 -4.22 -26.56
C SER A 655 -19.65 -3.33 -27.24
N HIS A 656 -20.86 -3.29 -26.67
CA HIS A 656 -21.95 -2.44 -27.13
C HIS A 656 -21.62 -0.98 -26.91
N PHE A 657 -21.13 -0.64 -25.71
CA PHE A 657 -20.70 0.72 -25.40
C PHE A 657 -19.57 1.20 -26.30
N LEU A 658 -18.56 0.38 -26.57
CA LEU A 658 -17.49 0.73 -27.50
C LEU A 658 -18.01 0.98 -28.92
N THR A 659 -18.95 0.16 -29.39
CA THR A 659 -19.58 0.34 -30.70
C THR A 659 -20.34 1.67 -30.77
N ASN A 660 -21.15 1.96 -29.75
CA ASN A 660 -21.88 3.23 -29.67
C ASN A 660 -20.95 4.44 -29.59
N PHE A 661 -19.90 4.37 -28.76
CA PHE A 661 -18.89 5.42 -28.67
C PHE A 661 -18.27 5.69 -30.03
N THR A 662 -17.84 4.64 -30.75
CA THR A 662 -17.20 4.78 -32.06
C THR A 662 -18.16 5.37 -33.11
N ASN A 663 -19.44 4.98 -33.09
CA ASN A 663 -20.46 5.53 -33.97
C ASN A 663 -20.80 7.01 -33.68
N ASN A 664 -20.64 7.46 -32.43
CA ASN A 664 -20.97 8.81 -32.03
C ASN A 664 -19.75 9.76 -31.98
N MET A 665 -18.53 9.21 -32.01
CA MET A 665 -17.29 9.98 -31.98
C MET A 665 -17.27 11.05 -33.10
N GLY A 666 -17.00 12.30 -32.73
CA GLY A 666 -16.96 13.43 -33.67
C GLY A 666 -18.28 14.18 -33.86
N HIS A 667 -19.40 13.71 -33.28
CA HIS A 667 -20.62 14.53 -33.18
C HIS A 667 -20.49 15.62 -32.11
N ALA A 668 -21.20 16.73 -32.30
CA ALA A 668 -21.26 17.81 -31.31
C ALA A 668 -21.74 17.26 -29.95
N ASN A 669 -21.05 17.62 -28.87
CA ASN A 669 -21.31 17.22 -27.48
C ASN A 669 -20.97 15.76 -27.10
N THR A 670 -20.14 15.06 -27.88
CA THR A 670 -19.60 13.73 -27.49
C THR A 670 -18.17 13.88 -27.01
N SER A 671 -17.85 13.41 -25.80
CA SER A 671 -16.46 13.35 -25.33
C SER A 671 -15.61 12.49 -26.27
N ALA A 672 -14.40 12.95 -26.61
CA ALA A 672 -13.47 12.21 -27.47
C ALA A 672 -12.74 11.07 -26.71
N ASN A 673 -12.87 11.03 -25.37
CA ASN A 673 -12.28 10.03 -24.51
C ASN A 673 -13.33 8.98 -24.12
N PHE A 674 -13.02 7.69 -24.30
CA PHE A 674 -13.99 6.62 -24.05
C PHE A 674 -14.43 6.52 -22.59
N ALA A 675 -13.49 6.70 -21.64
CA ALA A 675 -13.77 6.63 -20.21
C ALA A 675 -14.64 7.82 -19.75
N SER A 676 -14.34 9.04 -20.21
CA SER A 676 -15.21 10.20 -19.97
C SER A 676 -16.58 10.04 -20.62
N TRP A 677 -16.65 9.52 -21.85
CA TRP A 677 -17.93 9.27 -22.52
C TRP A 677 -18.79 8.28 -21.75
N LEU A 678 -18.21 7.20 -21.21
CA LEU A 678 -18.92 6.27 -20.34
C LEU A 678 -19.42 6.96 -19.07
N ASN A 679 -18.57 7.77 -18.43
CA ASN A 679 -18.95 8.58 -17.27
C ASN A 679 -20.10 9.54 -17.59
N ASP A 680 -20.16 10.11 -18.79
CA ASP A 680 -21.20 11.08 -19.16
C ASP A 680 -22.51 10.40 -19.57
N THR A 681 -22.44 9.25 -20.26
CA THR A 681 -23.59 8.64 -20.93
C THR A 681 -24.21 7.44 -20.21
N SER A 682 -23.50 6.86 -19.24
CA SER A 682 -24.02 5.77 -18.41
C SER A 682 -24.37 6.24 -17.00
N SER A 683 -25.01 5.36 -16.22
CA SER A 683 -25.18 5.56 -14.78
C SER A 683 -23.86 5.44 -14.01
N ALA A 684 -22.86 4.77 -14.59
CA ALA A 684 -21.59 4.52 -13.95
C ALA A 684 -20.73 5.79 -13.88
N LYS A 685 -20.59 6.35 -12.67
CA LYS A 685 -19.78 7.56 -12.40
C LYS A 685 -18.44 7.23 -11.75
N PHE A 686 -17.41 8.04 -12.00
CA PHE A 686 -16.15 7.92 -11.27
C PHE A 686 -16.27 8.28 -9.78
N GLU A 687 -17.23 9.12 -9.41
CA GLU A 687 -17.25 9.86 -8.14
C GLU A 687 -17.48 9.04 -6.85
N ASN A 688 -17.68 7.71 -6.92
CA ASN A 688 -17.91 6.83 -5.76
C ASN A 688 -17.14 5.50 -5.90
N ASN A 689 -15.83 5.47 -5.67
CA ASN A 689 -15.03 4.27 -5.92
C ASN A 689 -14.36 3.70 -4.66
N VAL A 690 -13.83 2.49 -4.83
CA VAL A 690 -12.81 1.98 -3.91
C VAL A 690 -11.52 2.71 -4.23
N LYS A 691 -10.95 3.40 -3.24
CA LYS A 691 -9.67 4.09 -3.36
C LYS A 691 -8.72 3.62 -2.27
N ILE A 692 -7.56 3.13 -2.69
CA ILE A 692 -6.45 2.76 -1.81
C ILE A 692 -5.24 3.59 -2.22
N ASP A 693 -4.78 4.43 -1.31
CA ASP A 693 -3.68 5.36 -1.55
C ASP A 693 -2.88 5.59 -0.27
N LEU A 694 -1.67 6.11 -0.39
CA LEU A 694 -0.93 6.62 0.76
C LEU A 694 -1.30 8.09 0.98
N PRO A 695 -1.30 8.57 2.24
CA PRO A 695 -1.37 10.01 2.48
C PRO A 695 -0.11 10.69 1.92
N GLU A 696 -0.21 11.99 1.59
CA GLU A 696 0.90 12.78 1.01
C GLU A 696 2.20 12.69 1.83
N THR A 697 2.06 12.63 3.15
CA THR A 697 3.16 12.37 4.09
C THR A 697 2.85 11.10 4.91
N PRO A 698 3.24 9.91 4.44
CA PRO A 698 2.94 8.66 5.13
C PRO A 698 3.68 8.55 6.46
N PRO A 699 2.99 8.20 7.56
CA PRO A 699 3.66 7.88 8.81
C PRO A 699 4.46 6.58 8.66
N THR A 700 5.43 6.38 9.54
CA THR A 700 6.06 5.07 9.70
C THR A 700 5.14 4.17 10.52
N TYR A 701 4.63 3.10 9.92
CA TYR A 701 3.76 2.17 10.63
C TYR A 701 4.55 1.28 11.59
N GLN A 702 4.18 1.34 12.86
CA GLN A 702 4.69 0.48 13.92
C GLN A 702 3.74 -0.71 14.09
N TRP A 703 4.11 -1.85 13.54
CA TRP A 703 3.34 -3.07 13.64
C TRP A 703 3.50 -3.69 15.03
N LEU A 704 2.39 -4.25 15.54
CA LEU A 704 2.32 -4.77 16.88
C LEU A 704 2.89 -6.19 16.96
N ASP A 705 3.76 -6.41 17.96
CA ASP A 705 4.01 -7.72 18.56
C ASP A 705 3.58 -7.66 20.02
N LEU A 706 2.41 -8.20 20.33
CA LEU A 706 1.84 -8.17 21.68
C LEU A 706 2.64 -9.01 22.68
N SER A 707 3.64 -9.79 22.23
CA SER A 707 4.53 -10.53 23.13
C SER A 707 5.62 -9.66 23.76
N GLN A 708 5.81 -8.43 23.27
CA GLN A 708 6.85 -7.52 23.76
C GLN A 708 6.29 -6.12 24.10
N PRO A 709 6.96 -5.35 24.98
CA PRO A 709 6.60 -3.97 25.21
C PRO A 709 6.85 -3.08 23.98
N VAL A 710 6.00 -2.07 23.79
CA VAL A 710 6.03 -1.18 22.61
C VAL A 710 7.32 -0.37 22.52
N TYR A 711 7.76 0.24 23.62
CA TYR A 711 9.03 0.94 23.74
C TYR A 711 10.05 0.04 24.43
N GLN A 712 11.29 0.10 23.95
CA GLN A 712 12.40 -0.71 24.45
C GLN A 712 13.58 0.19 24.83
N LYS A 713 14.56 -0.40 25.53
CA LYS A 713 15.82 0.28 25.81
C LYS A 713 16.56 0.60 24.51
N GLY A 714 17.32 1.68 24.49
CA GLY A 714 18.21 1.98 23.37
C GLY A 714 19.31 0.91 23.22
N ASP A 715 19.85 0.79 22.02
CA ASP A 715 20.88 -0.22 21.73
C ASP A 715 22.16 -0.02 22.55
N SER A 716 22.46 1.24 22.90
CA SER A 716 23.61 1.61 23.72
C SER A 716 23.30 1.79 25.22
N ASP A 717 22.01 1.75 25.60
CA ASP A 717 21.58 1.96 26.98
C ASP A 717 21.63 0.65 27.77
N THR A 718 22.00 0.73 29.06
CA THR A 718 22.04 -0.44 29.97
C THR A 718 20.62 -0.91 30.30
N GLY A 719 19.73 0.02 30.64
CA GLY A 719 18.30 -0.21 30.87
C GLY A 719 17.46 0.91 30.25
N LEU A 720 16.27 1.16 30.81
CA LEU A 720 15.43 2.28 30.39
C LEU A 720 16.00 3.61 30.88
N VAL A 721 15.68 4.70 30.18
CA VAL A 721 16.15 6.05 30.50
C VAL A 721 14.98 6.89 31.01
N TRP A 722 15.22 7.67 32.08
CA TRP A 722 14.14 8.32 32.84
C TRP A 722 14.46 9.77 33.19
N GLU A 723 13.62 10.72 32.77
CA GLU A 723 13.77 12.12 33.15
C GLU A 723 13.02 12.41 34.46
N LEU A 724 13.66 13.10 35.41
CA LEU A 724 13.00 13.55 36.63
C LEU A 724 12.09 14.74 36.32
N VAL A 725 10.77 14.55 36.45
CA VAL A 725 9.77 15.59 36.18
C VAL A 725 9.47 16.40 37.43
N ARG A 726 9.27 15.73 38.57
CA ARG A 726 8.89 16.37 39.82
C ARG A 726 9.42 15.63 41.03
N TRP A 727 9.68 16.38 42.09
CA TRP A 727 10.09 15.88 43.39
C TRP A 727 9.31 16.56 44.51
N LYS A 728 8.83 15.80 45.49
CA LYS A 728 8.16 16.34 46.69
C LYS A 728 8.51 15.55 47.95
N ASP A 729 8.84 16.28 49.01
CA ASP A 729 9.08 15.77 50.35
C ASP A 729 7.80 15.89 51.21
N ASP A 730 7.39 14.85 51.97
CA ASP A 730 6.20 14.90 52.85
C ASP A 730 6.42 15.75 54.14
N GLY A 731 7.49 16.55 54.22
CA GLY A 731 7.93 17.23 55.44
C GLY A 731 8.09 18.75 55.36
N GLY A 732 7.12 19.46 54.78
CA GLY A 732 6.85 20.87 55.10
C GLY A 732 7.12 21.90 54.00
N ILE A 733 5.99 22.49 53.54
CA ILE A 733 5.76 23.60 52.59
C ILE A 733 6.20 23.34 51.15
#